data_AF-A0A960ZCW1-F1
#
_entry.id   AF-A0A960ZCW1-F1
#
_cell.length_a   1.000
_cell.length_b   1.000
_cell.length_c   1.000
_cell.angle_alpha   90.00
_cell.angle_beta   90.00
_cell.angle_gamma   90.00
#
_symmetry.space_group_name_H-M   'P 1'
#
loop_
_entity.id
_entity.type
_entity.pdbx_description
1 polymer ?
#
loop_
_entity_poly.entity_id
_entity_poly.type
_entity_poly.pdbx_seq_one_letter_code
_entity_poly.pdbx_strand_id
1 'polypeptide(L)'
;MKHYSIIDNCKDIVIKIAAIFFWVVSLSLLHVIFWGQNQKIEFLVYVFFEIIGPFFGGLALTVLEKLHNKHPNILLQKTTLFLAIITIEMIVLVCGLIVLYHFNIDFMETLAYHIVVLNSLFGFAFFLPFTRNFSLLESINKNRHIVFIAFLIAFSGFIISFSPFDKKEYSSWIGWLLNNKNLVFFLVILFPISCLILYMYGKPPLKILISIPIFLKVWRNRLFLCITICVGILLFDDSLSYDVMHFFAYLGPAFHSYFGGIPFIDTYSQYGILPFEIIAYLFNFLPASIGSFAFISRVLTLFWQISFIITVYKLSTKKSLALAIAIVGVFWSISFHEGHVNLNMYPSVVGFRYLLPMTMVCLLSLKLKKYLENSAIFVIVSITSLWSIETYLFVISPLIAKVFLSSIRKRSFYDVGVVMAIIITSSVFANIVFSFAYLGGSQLFFDFGPYLQLISNFHPASNNHWILKADPYFLLWIIVAAPFFTTLALSSIDAINGSMRFRWLWDLVPVSVLGIGVQSYFVGRSTVTTLGLAILPFMVVLIIVIDRFIIYKSNLPKTFKIPIFLFFAIVISSLSSFSLERFFHDYEPRKGNATVLRKCFTKESCQLDLIIKGIVANLNSPHPTRPLLLELNTIIEHYFKSKKRVPIVTVTNEYYNVALTLVMKEKWFLWPVSSPLNDGMSEKLVHLISESYKLLRDNDILVYQIDDVNANYDYYDSMVKLRSNIDEHCKTTTIEQSQYFSVLRVEHCDNVR
;
A
#
# COMPACT_ATOMS: atom_id res chain seq x y z
N MET A 1 -8.23 -19.50 -40.69
CA MET A 1 -7.65 -18.21 -41.14
C MET A 1 -8.20 -16.97 -40.41
N LYS A 2 -9.45 -16.95 -39.89
CA LYS A 2 -9.99 -15.80 -39.12
C LYS A 2 -9.30 -15.47 -37.77
N HIS A 3 -8.41 -16.34 -37.25
CA HIS A 3 -7.69 -16.07 -36.00
C HIS A 3 -6.40 -15.23 -36.16
N TYR A 4 -5.84 -15.13 -37.37
CA TYR A 4 -4.62 -14.33 -37.58
C TYR A 4 -4.91 -12.82 -37.57
N SER A 5 -6.09 -12.37 -38.04
CA SER A 5 -6.43 -10.93 -38.05
C SER A 5 -6.62 -10.33 -36.66
N ILE A 6 -7.01 -11.14 -35.66
CA ILE A 6 -7.18 -10.67 -34.28
C ILE A 6 -5.81 -10.40 -33.63
N ILE A 7 -4.79 -11.19 -33.96
CA ILE A 7 -3.45 -11.06 -33.38
C ILE A 7 -2.75 -9.83 -33.94
N ASP A 8 -2.87 -9.56 -35.24
CA ASP A 8 -2.24 -8.39 -35.85
C ASP A 8 -2.94 -7.09 -35.43
N ASN A 9 -4.27 -7.06 -35.31
CA ASN A 9 -4.98 -5.91 -34.74
C ASN A 9 -4.61 -5.66 -33.27
N CYS A 10 -4.39 -6.70 -32.48
CA CYS A 10 -3.95 -6.54 -31.09
C CYS A 10 -2.56 -5.89 -30.96
N LYS A 11 -1.64 -6.19 -31.88
CA LYS A 11 -0.29 -5.59 -31.85
C LYS A 11 -0.37 -4.08 -32.08
N ASP A 12 -1.12 -3.64 -33.09
CA ASP A 12 -1.25 -2.23 -33.43
C ASP A 12 -1.93 -1.42 -32.32
N ILE A 13 -2.94 -2.00 -31.65
CA ILE A 13 -3.60 -1.35 -30.51
C ILE A 13 -2.64 -1.22 -29.33
N VAL A 14 -1.92 -2.28 -28.98
CA VAL A 14 -0.98 -2.27 -27.85
C VAL A 14 0.17 -1.27 -28.09
N ILE A 15 0.71 -1.21 -29.30
CA ILE A 15 1.77 -0.25 -29.67
C ILE A 15 1.27 1.20 -29.52
N LYS A 16 0.03 1.48 -29.97
CA LYS A 16 -0.56 2.81 -29.85
C LYS A 16 -0.89 3.19 -28.39
N ILE A 17 -1.36 2.25 -27.55
CA ILE A 17 -1.54 2.46 -26.10
C ILE A 17 -0.20 2.83 -25.46
N ALA A 18 0.83 2.03 -25.74
CA ALA A 18 2.16 2.26 -25.20
C ALA A 18 2.69 3.63 -25.64
N ALA A 19 2.52 4.02 -26.91
CA ALA A 19 2.96 5.32 -27.42
C ALA A 19 2.26 6.51 -26.74
N ILE A 20 0.94 6.45 -26.54
CA ILE A 20 0.19 7.49 -25.81
C ILE A 20 0.66 7.56 -24.36
N PHE A 21 0.80 6.41 -23.71
CA PHE A 21 1.30 6.32 -22.34
C PHE A 21 2.69 6.97 -22.22
N PHE A 22 3.64 6.57 -23.07
CA PHE A 22 4.99 7.14 -23.07
C PHE A 22 4.99 8.64 -23.38
N TRP A 23 4.16 9.14 -24.28
CA TRP A 23 4.08 10.57 -24.56
C TRP A 23 3.61 11.39 -23.35
N VAL A 24 2.58 10.92 -22.64
CA VAL A 24 2.09 11.59 -21.42
C VAL A 24 3.14 11.52 -20.30
N VAL A 25 3.82 10.39 -20.14
CA VAL A 25 4.96 10.24 -19.21
C VAL A 25 6.05 11.25 -19.53
N SER A 26 6.50 11.31 -20.78
CA SER A 26 7.58 12.19 -21.23
C SER A 26 7.24 13.66 -21.04
N LEU A 27 6.01 14.08 -21.33
CA LEU A 27 5.57 15.46 -21.07
C LEU A 27 5.59 15.82 -19.59
N SER A 28 5.16 14.89 -18.74
CA SER A 28 5.16 15.07 -17.28
C SER A 28 6.57 15.19 -16.73
N LEU A 29 7.48 14.33 -17.20
CA LEU A 29 8.92 14.37 -16.95
C LEU A 29 9.55 15.70 -17.36
N LEU A 30 9.31 16.11 -18.61
CA LEU A 30 9.82 17.37 -19.15
C LEU A 30 9.37 18.56 -18.32
N HIS A 31 8.12 18.55 -17.86
CA HIS A 31 7.62 19.63 -17.02
C HIS A 31 8.34 19.67 -15.66
N VAL A 32 8.50 18.53 -14.98
CA VAL A 32 9.24 18.46 -13.70
C VAL A 32 10.70 18.91 -13.88
N ILE A 33 11.35 18.51 -14.99
CA ILE A 33 12.74 18.87 -15.30
C ILE A 33 12.87 20.37 -15.57
N PHE A 34 11.99 20.97 -16.38
CA PHE A 34 12.12 22.37 -16.80
C PHE A 34 11.56 23.39 -15.81
N TRP A 35 10.55 23.02 -15.02
CA TRP A 35 9.80 23.95 -14.17
C TRP A 35 9.96 23.66 -12.67
N GLY A 36 10.72 22.61 -12.32
CA GLY A 36 10.89 22.14 -10.96
C GLY A 36 9.69 21.34 -10.45
N GLN A 37 9.87 20.68 -9.31
CA GLN A 37 8.80 19.95 -8.65
C GLN A 37 7.79 20.90 -8.01
N ASN A 38 6.51 20.75 -8.39
CA ASN A 38 5.39 21.47 -7.79
C ASN A 38 4.28 20.46 -7.49
N GLN A 39 3.89 20.36 -6.22
CA GLN A 39 2.88 19.41 -5.73
C GLN A 39 1.54 19.49 -6.48
N LYS A 40 1.09 20.71 -6.85
CA LYS A 40 -0.13 20.87 -7.64
C LYS A 40 0.01 20.27 -9.03
N ILE A 41 1.20 20.41 -9.61
CA ILE A 41 1.50 19.89 -10.95
C ILE A 41 1.70 18.38 -10.89
N GLU A 42 2.37 17.85 -9.87
CA GLU A 42 2.49 16.40 -9.63
C GLU A 42 1.12 15.74 -9.46
N PHE A 43 0.23 16.37 -8.69
CA PHE A 43 -1.16 15.93 -8.55
C PHE A 43 -1.91 15.98 -9.89
N LEU A 44 -1.77 17.07 -10.65
CA LEU A 44 -2.39 17.16 -11.98
C LEU A 44 -1.83 16.11 -12.94
N VAL A 45 -0.51 15.93 -13.00
CA VAL A 45 0.16 14.88 -13.78
C VAL A 45 -0.41 13.52 -13.39
N TYR A 46 -0.48 13.21 -12.11
CA TYR A 46 -1.02 11.96 -11.62
C TYR A 46 -2.50 11.77 -12.02
N VAL A 47 -3.35 12.77 -11.80
CA VAL A 47 -4.76 12.73 -12.18
C VAL A 47 -4.92 12.57 -13.69
N PHE A 48 -4.19 13.34 -14.49
CA PHE A 48 -4.24 13.26 -15.94
C PHE A 48 -3.66 11.96 -16.48
N PHE A 49 -2.65 11.40 -15.85
CA PHE A 49 -1.94 10.22 -16.33
C PHE A 49 -2.60 8.92 -15.90
N GLU A 50 -2.85 8.75 -14.60
CA GLU A 50 -3.32 7.49 -14.02
C GLU A 50 -4.85 7.39 -14.01
N ILE A 51 -5.55 8.50 -13.79
CA ILE A 51 -7.01 8.49 -13.63
C ILE A 51 -7.69 8.76 -14.97
N ILE A 52 -7.37 9.88 -15.62
CA ILE A 52 -8.06 10.35 -16.82
C ILE A 52 -7.40 9.77 -18.10
N GLY A 53 -6.07 9.62 -18.08
CA GLY A 53 -5.25 9.18 -19.19
C GLY A 53 -5.67 7.85 -19.82
N PRO A 54 -6.01 6.79 -19.06
CA PRO A 54 -6.44 5.53 -19.65
C PRO A 54 -7.71 5.67 -20.49
N PHE A 55 -8.64 6.53 -20.06
CA PHE A 55 -9.89 6.78 -20.79
C PHE A 55 -9.65 7.58 -22.07
N PHE A 56 -8.84 8.65 -22.01
CA PHE A 56 -8.46 9.41 -23.20
C PHE A 56 -7.65 8.58 -24.18
N GLY A 57 -6.69 7.78 -23.69
CA GLY A 57 -5.94 6.83 -24.50
C GLY A 57 -6.88 5.85 -25.21
N GLY A 58 -7.83 5.26 -24.48
CA GLY A 58 -8.85 4.38 -25.05
C GLY A 58 -9.74 5.06 -26.10
N LEU A 59 -10.17 6.31 -25.85
CA LEU A 59 -10.96 7.09 -26.79
C LEU A 59 -10.17 7.40 -28.08
N ALA A 60 -8.94 7.91 -27.94
CA ALA A 60 -8.05 8.22 -29.05
C ALA A 60 -7.80 6.98 -29.92
N LEU A 61 -7.56 5.84 -29.29
CA LEU A 61 -7.41 4.55 -29.97
C LEU A 61 -8.66 4.11 -30.72
N THR A 62 -9.83 4.28 -30.12
CA THR A 62 -11.10 3.93 -30.76
C THR A 62 -11.33 4.80 -31.99
N VAL A 63 -11.02 6.10 -31.92
CA VAL A 63 -11.05 7.02 -33.07
C VAL A 63 -10.06 6.57 -34.14
N LEU A 64 -8.83 6.23 -33.76
CA LEU A 64 -7.80 5.72 -34.68
C LEU A 64 -8.19 4.37 -35.32
N GLU A 65 -8.83 3.44 -34.59
CA GLU A 65 -9.35 2.17 -35.13
C GLU A 65 -10.45 2.44 -36.17
N LYS A 66 -11.40 3.34 -35.88
CA LYS A 66 -12.46 3.71 -36.82
C LYS A 66 -11.90 4.39 -38.07
N LEU A 67 -10.91 5.26 -37.91
CA LEU A 67 -10.21 5.90 -39.03
C LEU A 67 -9.39 4.88 -39.84
N HIS A 68 -8.73 3.91 -39.19
CA HIS A 68 -8.00 2.83 -39.85
C HIS A 68 -8.89 2.05 -40.81
N ASN A 69 -10.04 1.60 -40.30
CA ASN A 69 -11.02 0.83 -41.08
C ASN A 69 -11.57 1.61 -42.27
N LYS A 70 -11.52 2.95 -42.22
CA LYS A 70 -12.00 3.84 -43.28
C LYS A 70 -10.90 4.21 -44.29
N HIS A 71 -9.64 4.34 -43.85
CA HIS A 71 -8.50 4.80 -44.67
C HIS A 71 -7.17 4.11 -44.26
N PRO A 72 -6.92 2.86 -44.68
CA PRO A 72 -5.80 2.05 -44.19
C PRO A 72 -4.41 2.62 -44.56
N ASN A 73 -4.27 3.24 -45.74
CA ASN A 73 -2.97 3.71 -46.25
C ASN A 73 -2.47 5.02 -45.63
N ILE A 74 -3.39 5.90 -45.19
CA ILE A 74 -3.05 7.20 -44.60
C ILE A 74 -2.59 7.03 -43.14
N LEU A 75 -3.09 6.00 -42.46
CA LEU A 75 -2.81 5.78 -41.05
C LEU A 75 -1.44 5.14 -40.80
N LEU A 76 -0.95 4.27 -41.69
CA LEU A 76 0.40 3.72 -41.57
C LEU A 76 1.42 4.87 -41.56
N GLN A 77 1.31 5.80 -42.50
CA GLN A 77 2.16 6.99 -42.56
C GLN A 77 2.05 7.87 -41.31
N LYS A 78 0.83 8.09 -40.78
CA LYS A 78 0.62 8.88 -39.56
C LYS A 78 1.09 8.19 -38.28
N THR A 79 1.01 6.86 -38.21
CA THR A 79 1.48 6.08 -37.06
C THR A 79 3.01 6.00 -37.07
N THR A 80 3.62 5.84 -38.25
CA THR A 80 5.08 5.92 -38.42
C THR A 80 5.60 7.32 -38.11
N LEU A 81 4.88 8.38 -38.52
CA LEU A 81 5.21 9.77 -38.19
C LEU A 81 5.10 10.02 -36.68
N PHE A 82 4.04 9.54 -36.02
CA PHE A 82 3.85 9.67 -34.58
C PHE A 82 4.95 8.92 -33.78
N LEU A 83 5.28 7.69 -34.19
CA LEU A 83 6.37 6.92 -33.61
C LEU A 83 7.75 7.58 -33.86
N ALA A 84 7.95 8.18 -35.02
CA ALA A 84 9.17 8.93 -35.33
C ALA A 84 9.28 10.19 -34.46
N ILE A 85 8.19 10.93 -34.25
CA ILE A 85 8.15 12.11 -33.35
C ILE A 85 8.49 11.71 -31.92
N ILE A 86 7.89 10.64 -31.39
CA ILE A 86 8.20 10.14 -30.04
C ILE A 86 9.66 9.69 -29.94
N THR A 87 10.18 9.03 -30.98
CA THR A 87 11.59 8.59 -31.00
C THR A 87 12.55 9.78 -31.00
N ILE A 88 12.23 10.82 -31.79
CA ILE A 88 13.00 12.07 -31.82
C ILE A 88 12.92 12.80 -30.48
N GLU A 89 11.74 12.91 -29.87
CA GLU A 89 11.58 13.51 -28.53
C GLU A 89 12.39 12.75 -27.48
N MET A 90 12.40 11.41 -27.51
CA MET A 90 13.19 10.59 -26.59
C MET A 90 14.70 10.75 -26.84
N ILE A 91 15.15 10.86 -28.10
CA ILE A 91 16.56 11.14 -28.42
C ILE A 91 16.96 12.53 -27.93
N VAL A 92 16.12 13.54 -28.16
CA VAL A 92 16.35 14.91 -27.66
C VAL A 92 16.40 14.95 -26.13
N LEU A 93 15.53 14.18 -25.46
CA LEU A 93 15.54 14.01 -24.01
C LEU A 93 16.87 13.40 -23.55
N VAL A 94 17.30 12.30 -24.17
CA VAL A 94 18.58 11.63 -23.86
C VAL A 94 19.77 12.56 -24.09
N CYS A 95 19.80 13.30 -25.21
CA CYS A 95 20.86 14.26 -25.49
C CYS A 95 20.87 15.43 -24.51
N GLY A 96 19.72 16.00 -24.18
CA GLY A 96 19.60 17.06 -23.16
C GLY A 96 20.06 16.58 -21.78
N LEU A 97 19.75 15.33 -21.45
CA LEU A 97 20.18 14.70 -20.20
C LEU A 97 21.69 14.38 -20.19
N ILE A 98 22.29 13.96 -21.31
CA ILE A 98 23.76 13.82 -21.42
C ILE A 98 24.47 15.16 -21.20
N VAL A 99 23.91 16.25 -21.72
CA VAL A 99 24.44 17.60 -21.49
C VAL A 99 24.33 17.98 -20.01
N LEU A 100 23.21 17.69 -19.36
CA LEU A 100 23.00 17.95 -17.92
C LEU A 100 23.85 17.04 -17.00
N TYR A 101 24.18 15.81 -17.43
CA TYR A 101 25.10 14.89 -16.74
C TYR A 101 26.49 15.51 -16.59
N HIS A 102 26.92 16.25 -17.61
CA HIS A 102 28.21 16.94 -17.60
C HIS A 102 28.28 18.07 -16.55
N PHE A 103 27.13 18.49 -16.00
CA PHE A 103 27.03 19.51 -14.95
C PHE A 103 26.88 18.94 -13.52
N ASN A 104 27.17 17.65 -13.30
CA ASN A 104 27.36 17.05 -11.97
C ASN A 104 26.16 17.12 -11.03
N ILE A 105 24.96 16.74 -11.52
CA ILE A 105 23.76 16.61 -10.71
C ILE A 105 23.61 15.16 -10.25
N ASP A 106 23.58 14.89 -8.94
CA ASP A 106 23.51 13.54 -8.32
C ASP A 106 22.31 12.68 -8.79
N PHE A 107 21.29 13.29 -9.40
CA PHE A 107 20.12 12.63 -10.00
C PHE A 107 20.46 11.74 -11.23
N MET A 108 21.66 11.89 -11.81
CA MET A 108 21.92 11.49 -13.18
C MET A 108 22.42 10.04 -13.37
N GLU A 109 23.05 9.42 -12.38
CA GLU A 109 23.46 7.99 -12.48
C GLU A 109 22.25 7.08 -12.61
N THR A 110 21.20 7.36 -11.84
CA THR A 110 19.97 6.58 -11.85
C THR A 110 19.17 6.83 -13.12
N LEU A 111 19.06 8.08 -13.60
CA LEU A 111 18.36 8.38 -14.85
C LEU A 111 19.07 7.78 -16.08
N ALA A 112 20.40 7.71 -16.08
CA ALA A 112 21.17 6.99 -17.10
C ALA A 112 20.86 5.48 -17.08
N TYR A 113 20.73 4.88 -15.89
CA TYR A 113 20.28 3.50 -15.74
C TYR A 113 18.88 3.27 -16.33
N HIS A 114 17.95 4.23 -16.12
CA HIS A 114 16.60 4.16 -16.68
C HIS A 114 16.59 4.26 -18.20
N ILE A 115 17.38 5.17 -18.76
CA ILE A 115 17.53 5.35 -20.20
C ILE A 115 18.12 4.09 -20.82
N VAL A 116 19.09 3.45 -20.16
CA VAL A 116 19.66 2.18 -20.62
C VAL A 116 18.63 1.05 -20.54
N VAL A 117 17.87 0.92 -19.47
CA VAL A 117 16.83 -0.13 -19.34
C VAL A 117 15.69 0.10 -20.33
N LEU A 118 15.19 1.34 -20.47
CA LEU A 118 14.15 1.71 -21.43
C LEU A 118 14.64 1.52 -22.87
N ASN A 119 15.84 1.98 -23.23
CA ASN A 119 16.41 1.74 -24.56
C ASN A 119 16.74 0.26 -24.79
N SER A 120 17.08 -0.50 -23.76
CA SER A 120 17.30 -1.95 -23.88
C SER A 120 15.98 -2.67 -24.12
N LEU A 121 14.90 -2.31 -23.41
CA LEU A 121 13.56 -2.87 -23.61
C LEU A 121 12.95 -2.44 -24.95
N PHE A 122 13.15 -1.18 -25.35
CA PHE A 122 12.71 -0.64 -26.63
C PHE A 122 13.50 -1.26 -27.77
N GLY A 123 14.83 -1.34 -27.64
CA GLY A 123 15.72 -2.04 -28.57
C GLY A 123 15.37 -3.52 -28.68
N PHE A 124 15.05 -4.21 -27.58
CA PHE A 124 14.58 -5.60 -27.63
C PHE A 124 13.26 -5.72 -28.37
N ALA A 125 12.29 -4.84 -28.09
CA ALA A 125 10.99 -4.81 -28.76
C ALA A 125 11.11 -4.47 -30.26
N PHE A 126 12.10 -3.64 -30.65
CA PHE A 126 12.38 -3.21 -32.02
C PHE A 126 13.23 -4.21 -32.82
N PHE A 127 14.11 -4.98 -32.17
CA PHE A 127 14.94 -6.02 -32.81
C PHE A 127 14.19 -7.34 -33.04
N LEU A 128 13.16 -7.63 -32.24
CA LEU A 128 12.38 -8.86 -32.31
C LEU A 128 11.67 -9.11 -33.66
N PRO A 129 11.21 -8.07 -34.40
CA PRO A 129 10.66 -8.24 -35.75
C PRO A 129 11.70 -8.30 -36.88
N PHE A 130 12.91 -7.76 -36.67
CA PHE A 130 13.90 -7.54 -37.76
C PHE A 130 14.96 -8.64 -37.90
N THR A 131 15.06 -9.57 -36.96
CA THR A 131 16.06 -10.66 -37.00
C THR A 131 15.54 -11.87 -37.79
N ARG A 132 15.52 -11.76 -39.12
CA ARG A 132 15.16 -12.87 -40.03
C ARG A 132 16.30 -13.87 -40.32
N ASN A 133 17.56 -13.60 -39.94
CA ASN A 133 18.70 -14.49 -40.22
C ASN A 133 19.09 -15.34 -39.00
N PHE A 134 19.08 -16.67 -39.18
CA PHE A 134 18.87 -17.67 -38.11
C PHE A 134 20.11 -18.46 -37.63
N SER A 135 21.31 -18.26 -38.18
CA SER A 135 22.46 -19.14 -37.87
C SER A 135 23.03 -18.95 -36.45
N LEU A 136 23.09 -17.71 -35.96
CA LEU A 136 23.60 -17.41 -34.60
C LEU A 136 22.63 -17.91 -33.50
N LEU A 137 21.32 -17.79 -33.76
CA LEU A 137 20.26 -18.22 -32.85
C LEU A 137 20.19 -19.74 -32.71
N GLU A 138 20.56 -20.51 -33.75
CA GLU A 138 20.62 -21.97 -33.69
C GLU A 138 21.72 -22.49 -32.76
N SER A 139 22.90 -21.85 -32.78
CA SER A 139 24.00 -22.16 -31.85
C SER A 139 23.65 -21.81 -30.41
N ILE A 140 23.03 -20.64 -30.18
CA ILE A 140 22.51 -20.24 -28.87
C ILE A 140 21.41 -21.20 -28.41
N ASN A 141 20.56 -21.71 -29.31
CA ASN A 141 19.49 -22.66 -28.97
C ASN A 141 20.03 -24.02 -28.47
N LYS A 142 21.22 -24.45 -28.92
CA LYS A 142 21.87 -25.70 -28.49
C LYS A 142 22.44 -25.60 -27.07
N ASN A 143 22.98 -24.43 -26.70
CA ASN A 143 23.57 -24.13 -25.39
C ASN A 143 22.74 -23.16 -24.54
N ARG A 144 21.45 -23.02 -24.86
CA ARG A 144 20.53 -21.97 -24.37
C ARG A 144 20.41 -21.86 -22.86
N HIS A 145 20.56 -22.98 -22.16
CA HIS A 145 20.45 -23.05 -20.71
C HIS A 145 21.69 -22.45 -20.02
N ILE A 146 22.88 -22.64 -20.62
CA ILE A 146 24.15 -22.18 -20.09
C ILE A 146 24.32 -20.68 -20.34
N VAL A 147 24.02 -20.20 -21.56
CA VAL A 147 24.05 -18.77 -21.90
C VAL A 147 23.05 -17.98 -21.04
N PHE A 148 21.88 -18.56 -20.78
CA PHE A 148 20.86 -17.98 -19.90
C PHE A 148 21.30 -17.90 -18.43
N ILE A 149 21.91 -18.96 -17.89
CA ILE A 149 22.44 -18.96 -16.51
C ILE A 149 23.58 -17.96 -16.38
N ALA A 150 24.51 -17.93 -17.34
CA ALA A 150 25.61 -16.96 -17.35
C ALA A 150 25.10 -15.51 -17.43
N PHE A 151 24.08 -15.24 -18.25
CA PHE A 151 23.48 -13.91 -18.35
C PHE A 151 22.71 -13.52 -17.09
N LEU A 152 21.96 -14.43 -16.46
CA LEU A 152 21.26 -14.16 -15.21
C LEU A 152 22.21 -13.90 -14.05
N ILE A 153 23.31 -14.66 -13.96
CA ILE A 153 24.36 -14.44 -12.96
C ILE A 153 25.04 -13.09 -13.22
N ALA A 154 25.38 -12.79 -14.47
CA ALA A 154 25.98 -11.51 -14.85
C ALA A 154 25.05 -10.33 -14.60
N PHE A 155 23.76 -10.46 -14.95
CA PHE A 155 22.75 -9.41 -14.76
C PHE A 155 22.40 -9.20 -13.29
N SER A 156 22.26 -10.28 -12.50
CA SER A 156 22.07 -10.16 -11.06
C SER A 156 23.29 -9.52 -10.40
N GLY A 157 24.50 -9.94 -10.79
CA GLY A 157 25.75 -9.29 -10.34
C GLY A 157 25.84 -7.82 -10.75
N PHE A 158 25.39 -7.48 -11.96
CA PHE A 158 25.35 -6.11 -12.49
C PHE A 158 24.35 -5.24 -11.72
N ILE A 159 23.09 -5.67 -11.56
CA ILE A 159 22.08 -4.92 -10.80
C ILE A 159 22.52 -4.69 -9.36
N ILE A 160 23.11 -5.70 -8.72
CA ILE A 160 23.64 -5.58 -7.36
C ILE A 160 24.78 -4.55 -7.29
N SER A 161 25.61 -4.44 -8.34
CA SER A 161 26.75 -3.52 -8.39
C SER A 161 26.36 -2.04 -8.60
N PHE A 162 25.19 -1.78 -9.18
CA PHE A 162 24.68 -0.44 -9.51
C PHE A 162 23.51 0.01 -8.62
N SER A 163 23.23 -0.71 -7.53
CA SER A 163 22.17 -0.32 -6.61
C SER A 163 22.54 0.98 -5.85
N PRO A 164 21.65 1.98 -5.77
CA PRO A 164 21.94 3.26 -5.12
C PRO A 164 21.95 3.19 -3.58
N PHE A 165 21.63 2.05 -2.96
CA PHE A 165 21.67 1.90 -1.50
C PHE A 165 23.05 1.42 -1.01
N ASP A 166 23.41 1.80 0.23
CA ASP A 166 24.74 1.63 0.79
C ASP A 166 25.28 0.19 0.65
N LYS A 167 26.48 0.05 0.06
CA LYS A 167 27.11 -1.24 -0.28
C LYS A 167 27.37 -2.12 0.95
N LYS A 168 27.44 -1.53 2.15
CA LYS A 168 27.59 -2.29 3.41
C LYS A 168 26.35 -3.11 3.75
N GLU A 169 25.15 -2.58 3.48
CA GLU A 169 23.89 -3.27 3.75
C GLU A 169 23.63 -4.43 2.77
N TYR A 170 24.10 -4.34 1.52
CA TYR A 170 23.96 -5.40 0.50
C TYR A 170 24.85 -6.63 0.68
N SER A 171 25.91 -6.52 1.49
CA SER A 171 26.95 -7.56 1.58
C SER A 171 26.51 -8.83 2.34
N SER A 172 25.43 -8.77 3.13
CA SER A 172 24.98 -9.88 3.97
C SER A 172 24.39 -11.03 3.15
N TRP A 173 23.64 -10.78 2.07
CA TRP A 173 23.12 -11.86 1.23
C TRP A 173 24.19 -12.52 0.39
N ILE A 174 25.10 -11.77 -0.24
CA ILE A 174 26.22 -12.36 -0.98
C ILE A 174 27.14 -13.11 0.00
N GLY A 175 27.43 -12.53 1.18
CA GLY A 175 28.18 -13.21 2.24
C GLY A 175 27.47 -14.47 2.75
N TRP A 176 26.16 -14.41 3.00
CA TRP A 176 25.33 -15.54 3.42
C TRP A 176 25.20 -16.60 2.33
N LEU A 177 25.11 -16.21 1.06
CA LEU A 177 24.96 -17.08 -0.11
C LEU A 177 26.29 -17.76 -0.49
N LEU A 178 27.42 -17.06 -0.32
CA LEU A 178 28.77 -17.63 -0.37
C LEU A 178 29.04 -18.59 0.81
N ASN A 179 28.45 -18.32 1.99
CA ASN A 179 28.58 -19.15 3.19
C ASN A 179 27.59 -20.33 3.25
N ASN A 180 26.43 -20.27 2.59
CA ASN A 180 25.39 -21.29 2.58
C ASN A 180 25.27 -21.97 1.20
N LYS A 181 26.36 -22.64 0.80
CA LYS A 181 26.49 -23.37 -0.47
C LYS A 181 25.31 -24.32 -0.77
N ASN A 182 24.68 -24.87 0.27
CA ASN A 182 23.54 -25.78 0.14
C ASN A 182 22.26 -25.10 -0.34
N LEU A 183 22.00 -23.82 -0.01
CA LEU A 183 20.82 -23.11 -0.53
C LEU A 183 21.07 -22.58 -1.95
N VAL A 184 22.29 -22.17 -2.30
CA VAL A 184 22.65 -21.91 -3.70
C VAL A 184 22.38 -23.16 -4.53
N PHE A 185 22.84 -24.31 -4.04
CA PHE A 185 22.55 -25.60 -4.65
C PHE A 185 21.03 -25.86 -4.69
N PHE A 186 20.28 -25.56 -3.64
CA PHE A 186 18.84 -25.76 -3.57
C PHE A 186 18.04 -24.82 -4.50
N LEU A 187 18.43 -23.55 -4.65
CA LEU A 187 17.81 -22.58 -5.58
C LEU A 187 18.21 -22.89 -7.02
N VAL A 188 19.47 -23.25 -7.26
CA VAL A 188 19.98 -23.74 -8.55
C VAL A 188 19.40 -25.11 -8.92
N ILE A 189 18.81 -25.86 -7.99
CA ILE A 189 18.09 -27.12 -8.25
C ILE A 189 16.57 -26.91 -8.33
N LEU A 190 15.98 -26.13 -7.41
CA LEU A 190 14.54 -25.81 -7.41
C LEU A 190 14.17 -24.98 -8.63
N PHE A 191 15.04 -24.12 -9.13
CA PHE A 191 14.79 -23.32 -10.32
C PHE A 191 14.69 -24.17 -11.58
N PRO A 192 15.63 -25.08 -11.90
CA PRO A 192 15.45 -26.03 -12.99
C PRO A 192 14.36 -27.04 -12.69
N ILE A 193 14.10 -27.48 -11.46
CA ILE A 193 12.92 -28.32 -11.16
C ILE A 193 11.63 -27.57 -11.43
N SER A 194 11.52 -26.29 -11.07
CA SER A 194 10.35 -25.44 -11.33
C SER A 194 10.20 -25.19 -12.83
N CYS A 195 11.31 -24.95 -13.54
CA CYS A 195 11.35 -24.83 -14.99
C CYS A 195 11.04 -26.18 -15.68
N LEU A 196 11.46 -27.31 -15.11
CA LEU A 196 11.21 -28.67 -15.58
C LEU A 196 9.74 -29.02 -15.34
N ILE A 197 9.14 -28.67 -14.21
CA ILE A 197 7.71 -28.79 -13.92
C ILE A 197 6.89 -27.95 -14.90
N LEU A 198 7.30 -26.70 -15.17
CA LEU A 198 6.68 -25.81 -16.16
C LEU A 198 6.84 -26.32 -17.60
N TYR A 199 8.00 -26.90 -17.93
CA TYR A 199 8.31 -27.47 -19.24
C TYR A 199 7.59 -28.81 -19.46
N MET A 200 7.53 -29.67 -18.44
CA MET A 200 6.80 -30.94 -18.43
C MET A 200 5.30 -30.72 -18.52
N TYR A 201 4.77 -29.64 -17.96
CA TYR A 201 3.38 -29.21 -18.14
C TYR A 201 2.99 -28.93 -19.60
N GLY A 202 3.98 -28.70 -20.48
CA GLY A 202 3.79 -28.35 -21.88
C GLY A 202 3.94 -29.48 -22.88
N LYS A 203 4.36 -30.71 -22.48
CA LYS A 203 4.60 -31.82 -23.42
C LYS A 203 3.53 -32.93 -23.34
N PRO A 204 3.14 -33.52 -24.49
CA PRO A 204 2.07 -34.52 -24.58
C PRO A 204 2.35 -35.96 -24.07
N PRO A 205 3.58 -36.49 -23.88
CA PRO A 205 3.73 -37.93 -23.59
C PRO A 205 3.32 -38.32 -22.15
N LEU A 206 3.11 -37.35 -21.24
CA LEU A 206 2.51 -37.63 -19.92
C LEU A 206 0.98 -37.66 -19.94
N LYS A 207 0.30 -37.45 -21.08
CA LYS A 207 -1.17 -37.66 -21.15
C LYS A 207 -1.59 -39.10 -20.84
N ILE A 208 -0.67 -40.07 -20.95
CA ILE A 208 -0.93 -41.49 -20.66
C ILE A 208 -0.77 -41.80 -19.15
N LEU A 209 0.02 -41.01 -18.40
CA LEU A 209 0.10 -41.05 -16.92
C LEU A 209 -0.79 -40.00 -16.22
N ILE A 210 -1.30 -39.02 -16.98
CA ILE A 210 -2.19 -37.94 -16.53
C ILE A 210 -3.57 -38.08 -17.21
N SER A 211 -4.08 -39.30 -17.30
CA SER A 211 -5.52 -39.56 -17.13
C SER A 211 -5.90 -39.45 -15.64
N ILE A 212 -5.33 -38.45 -14.97
CA ILE A 212 -5.55 -38.13 -13.57
C ILE A 212 -7.00 -37.61 -13.47
N PRO A 213 -7.89 -38.27 -12.71
CA PRO A 213 -9.30 -37.90 -12.61
C PRO A 213 -9.45 -36.41 -12.27
N ILE A 214 -10.49 -35.76 -12.80
CA ILE A 214 -10.83 -34.35 -12.53
C ILE A 214 -10.74 -34.02 -11.03
N PHE A 215 -11.07 -34.99 -10.17
CA PHE A 215 -10.87 -34.98 -8.72
C PHE A 215 -9.46 -34.53 -8.30
N LEU A 216 -8.39 -35.19 -8.77
CA LEU A 216 -7.01 -34.89 -8.38
C LEU A 216 -6.55 -33.50 -8.85
N LYS A 217 -7.07 -32.99 -9.98
CA LYS A 217 -6.81 -31.60 -10.42
C LYS A 217 -7.44 -30.58 -9.47
N VAL A 218 -8.64 -30.85 -8.97
CA VAL A 218 -9.31 -30.01 -7.97
C VAL A 218 -8.54 -30.05 -6.65
N TRP A 219 -8.16 -31.22 -6.18
CA TRP A 219 -7.35 -31.39 -4.96
C TRP A 219 -6.02 -30.68 -5.05
N ARG A 220 -5.29 -30.81 -6.17
CA ARG A 220 -4.04 -30.09 -6.37
C ARG A 220 -4.23 -28.58 -6.25
N ASN A 221 -5.22 -27.99 -6.92
CA ASN A 221 -5.43 -26.55 -6.84
C ASN A 221 -5.85 -26.10 -5.42
N ARG A 222 -6.59 -26.93 -4.68
CA ARG A 222 -6.93 -26.68 -3.28
C ARG A 222 -5.71 -26.79 -2.37
N LEU A 223 -4.86 -27.80 -2.60
CA LEU A 223 -3.59 -27.97 -1.88
C LEU A 223 -2.68 -26.77 -2.07
N PHE A 224 -2.47 -26.32 -3.32
CA PHE A 224 -1.70 -25.09 -3.57
C PHE A 224 -2.33 -23.88 -2.88
N LEU A 225 -3.66 -23.76 -2.87
CA LEU A 225 -4.34 -22.66 -2.17
C LEU A 225 -4.06 -22.72 -0.66
N CYS A 226 -4.20 -23.90 -0.06
CA CYS A 226 -3.88 -24.13 1.35
C CYS A 226 -2.42 -23.81 1.64
N ILE A 227 -1.47 -24.26 0.81
CA ILE A 227 -0.04 -23.96 0.98
C ILE A 227 0.20 -22.46 0.92
N THR A 228 -0.33 -21.75 -0.08
CA THR A 228 -0.16 -20.30 -0.20
C THR A 228 -0.78 -19.55 0.98
N ILE A 229 -1.94 -19.98 1.47
CA ILE A 229 -2.56 -19.41 2.69
C ILE A 229 -1.70 -19.68 3.92
N CYS A 230 -1.20 -20.91 4.09
CA CYS A 230 -0.30 -21.25 5.19
C CYS A 230 0.97 -20.39 5.15
N VAL A 231 1.56 -20.17 3.97
CA VAL A 231 2.69 -19.25 3.82
C VAL A 231 2.31 -17.85 4.28
N GLY A 232 1.18 -17.31 3.83
CA GLY A 232 0.69 -16.01 4.31
C GLY A 232 0.51 -15.95 5.83
N ILE A 233 -0.08 -16.99 6.45
CA ILE A 233 -0.22 -17.08 7.92
C ILE A 233 1.15 -17.10 8.61
N LEU A 234 2.13 -17.84 8.07
CA LEU A 234 3.48 -17.89 8.62
C LEU A 234 4.23 -16.55 8.47
N LEU A 235 3.75 -15.64 7.62
CA LEU A 235 4.26 -14.26 7.54
C LEU A 235 3.68 -13.33 8.61
N PHE A 236 2.93 -13.88 9.58
CA PHE A 236 2.61 -13.17 10.82
C PHE A 236 3.91 -12.74 11.51
N ASP A 237 4.00 -11.46 11.87
CA ASP A 237 5.14 -10.93 12.61
C ASP A 237 4.82 -10.90 14.10
N ASP A 238 5.55 -11.76 14.81
CA ASP A 238 5.35 -12.07 16.23
C ASP A 238 6.19 -11.17 17.15
N SER A 239 7.05 -10.32 16.59
CA SER A 239 7.73 -9.28 17.38
C SER A 239 6.76 -8.22 17.90
N LEU A 240 5.60 -8.07 17.25
CA LEU A 240 4.63 -7.00 17.52
C LEU A 240 5.28 -5.61 17.58
N SER A 241 6.39 -5.40 16.85
CA SER A 241 7.05 -4.10 16.78
C SER A 241 6.06 -3.02 16.32
N TYR A 242 6.17 -1.85 16.91
CA TYR A 242 5.29 -0.71 16.67
C TYR A 242 6.09 0.59 16.60
N ASP A 243 5.59 1.53 15.81
CA ASP A 243 5.95 2.94 15.92
C ASP A 243 4.88 3.67 16.74
N VAL A 244 5.29 4.28 17.86
CA VAL A 244 4.37 4.86 18.83
C VAL A 244 3.52 5.97 18.18
N MET A 245 4.14 6.85 17.42
CA MET A 245 3.45 7.99 16.79
C MET A 245 2.34 7.53 15.83
N HIS A 246 2.63 6.56 14.96
CA HIS A 246 1.66 6.04 14.00
C HIS A 246 0.54 5.22 14.66
N PHE A 247 0.85 4.52 15.75
CA PHE A 247 -0.14 3.78 16.52
C PHE A 247 -1.10 4.72 17.26
N PHE A 248 -0.59 5.80 17.87
CA PHE A 248 -1.40 6.72 18.66
C PHE A 248 -2.45 7.49 17.86
N ALA A 249 -2.31 7.61 16.53
CA ALA A 249 -3.36 8.18 15.69
C ALA A 249 -4.69 7.38 15.73
N TYR A 250 -4.63 6.11 16.13
CA TYR A 250 -5.79 5.24 16.38
C TYR A 250 -5.99 4.97 17.87
N LEU A 251 -4.87 4.72 18.57
CA LEU A 251 -4.86 4.27 19.94
C LEU A 251 -5.26 5.38 20.93
N GLY A 252 -4.83 6.63 20.70
CA GLY A 252 -5.21 7.76 21.54
C GLY A 252 -6.73 7.98 21.58
N PRO A 253 -7.40 8.10 20.42
CA PRO A 253 -8.86 8.14 20.36
C PRO A 253 -9.52 6.90 21.01
N ALA A 254 -8.99 5.70 20.76
CA ALA A 254 -9.53 4.47 21.35
C ALA A 254 -9.46 4.48 22.89
N PHE A 255 -8.33 4.93 23.46
CA PHE A 255 -8.20 5.08 24.91
C PHE A 255 -9.09 6.17 25.46
N HIS A 256 -9.16 7.31 24.79
CA HIS A 256 -10.03 8.39 25.23
C HIS A 256 -11.49 7.91 25.34
N SER A 257 -11.98 7.22 24.30
CA SER A 257 -13.30 6.59 24.29
C SER A 257 -13.45 5.54 25.39
N TYR A 258 -12.47 4.63 25.54
CA TYR A 258 -12.47 3.60 26.59
C TYR A 258 -12.54 4.18 28.01
N PHE A 259 -11.95 5.35 28.25
CA PHE A 259 -12.01 6.09 29.52
C PHE A 259 -13.17 7.11 29.59
N GLY A 260 -14.22 6.87 28.80
CA GLY A 260 -15.50 7.58 28.85
C GLY A 260 -15.57 8.85 28.01
N GLY A 261 -14.61 9.06 27.09
CA GLY A 261 -14.76 10.06 26.04
C GLY A 261 -15.92 9.69 25.12
N ILE A 262 -16.62 10.69 24.61
CA ILE A 262 -17.70 10.52 23.65
C ILE A 262 -17.16 10.72 22.21
N PRO A 263 -17.16 9.66 21.39
CA PRO A 263 -16.76 9.72 19.98
C PRO A 263 -17.49 10.82 19.19
N PHE A 264 -16.71 11.57 18.42
CA PHE A 264 -17.15 12.72 17.62
C PHE A 264 -17.83 13.83 18.43
N ILE A 265 -17.48 13.94 19.71
CA ILE A 265 -17.81 15.09 20.57
C ILE A 265 -16.54 15.59 21.25
N ASP A 266 -15.84 14.70 21.95
CA ASP A 266 -14.54 14.97 22.57
C ASP A 266 -13.41 14.07 22.02
N THR A 267 -13.76 13.02 21.26
CA THR A 267 -12.83 12.01 20.76
C THR A 267 -12.87 11.94 19.24
N TYR A 268 -11.74 12.18 18.58
CA TYR A 268 -11.67 12.27 17.12
C TYR A 268 -10.45 11.54 16.55
N SER A 269 -10.60 11.00 15.35
CA SER A 269 -9.50 10.43 14.58
C SER A 269 -9.63 10.82 13.10
N GLN A 270 -8.50 11.13 12.46
CA GLN A 270 -8.44 11.29 11.01
C GLN A 270 -8.87 10.02 10.26
N TYR A 271 -8.73 8.85 10.91
CA TYR A 271 -9.12 7.55 10.37
C TYR A 271 -10.51 7.15 10.83
N GLY A 272 -11.46 8.10 10.84
CA GLY A 272 -12.88 7.88 11.14
C GLY A 272 -13.16 7.28 12.51
N ILE A 273 -14.41 6.87 12.74
CA ILE A 273 -14.90 6.51 14.08
C ILE A 273 -14.79 5.02 14.37
N LEU A 274 -15.15 4.18 13.40
CA LEU A 274 -15.22 2.74 13.58
C LEU A 274 -13.88 2.10 13.96
N PRO A 275 -12.72 2.52 13.41
CA PRO A 275 -11.47 1.81 13.69
C PRO A 275 -11.03 1.94 15.15
N PHE A 276 -11.16 3.12 15.76
CA PHE A 276 -10.78 3.30 17.16
C PHE A 276 -11.84 2.75 18.11
N GLU A 277 -13.12 2.77 17.75
CA GLU A 277 -14.19 2.16 18.56
C GLU A 277 -14.07 0.63 18.60
N ILE A 278 -13.68 -0.01 17.49
CA ILE A 278 -13.37 -1.44 17.49
C ILE A 278 -12.20 -1.72 18.45
N ILE A 279 -11.16 -0.90 18.44
CA ILE A 279 -10.01 -1.07 19.35
C ILE A 279 -10.45 -0.88 20.81
N ALA A 280 -11.20 0.18 21.11
CA ALA A 280 -11.74 0.47 22.44
C ALA A 280 -12.62 -0.68 22.96
N TYR A 281 -13.49 -1.23 22.10
CA TYR A 281 -14.29 -2.39 22.44
C TYR A 281 -13.44 -3.63 22.71
N LEU A 282 -12.39 -3.86 21.92
CA LEU A 282 -11.49 -5.01 22.08
C LEU A 282 -10.65 -4.95 23.37
N PHE A 283 -10.45 -3.77 23.96
CA PHE A 283 -9.84 -3.64 25.29
C PHE A 283 -10.67 -4.23 26.43
N ASN A 284 -11.95 -4.57 26.19
CA ASN A 284 -12.72 -5.37 27.16
C ASN A 284 -12.30 -6.86 27.18
N PHE A 285 -11.57 -7.32 26.16
CA PHE A 285 -11.16 -8.72 26.01
C PHE A 285 -9.64 -8.91 25.97
N LEU A 286 -8.90 -7.85 25.69
CA LEU A 286 -7.44 -7.83 25.57
C LEU A 286 -6.88 -6.75 26.50
N PRO A 287 -5.61 -6.88 26.96
CA PRO A 287 -4.96 -5.80 27.70
C PRO A 287 -5.01 -4.48 26.92
N ALA A 288 -5.32 -3.39 27.60
CA ALA A 288 -5.41 -2.07 26.98
C ALA A 288 -3.99 -1.53 26.73
N SER A 289 -3.32 -2.06 25.70
CA SER A 289 -1.90 -1.83 25.41
C SER A 289 -1.63 -1.62 23.92
N ILE A 290 -0.48 -1.04 23.58
CA ILE A 290 -0.01 -0.93 22.19
C ILE A 290 0.18 -2.33 21.58
N GLY A 291 0.69 -3.28 22.38
CA GLY A 291 0.89 -4.67 21.94
C GLY A 291 -0.40 -5.33 21.46
N SER A 292 -1.51 -5.14 22.17
CA SER A 292 -2.82 -5.63 21.74
C SER A 292 -3.28 -5.03 20.41
N PHE A 293 -3.10 -3.72 20.22
CA PHE A 293 -3.40 -3.11 18.92
C PHE A 293 -2.46 -3.61 17.81
N ALA A 294 -1.17 -3.82 18.12
CA ALA A 294 -0.22 -4.35 17.14
C ALA A 294 -0.64 -5.74 16.69
N PHE A 295 -1.03 -6.60 17.63
CA PHE A 295 -1.58 -7.92 17.34
C PHE A 295 -2.81 -7.84 16.42
N ILE A 296 -3.80 -6.99 16.74
CA ILE A 296 -5.00 -6.77 15.92
C ILE A 296 -4.61 -6.34 14.49
N SER A 297 -3.72 -5.35 14.37
CA SER A 297 -3.22 -4.86 13.08
C SER A 297 -2.59 -5.98 12.25
N ARG A 298 -1.87 -6.93 12.90
CA ARG A 298 -1.21 -8.04 12.22
C ARG A 298 -2.20 -9.09 11.75
N VAL A 299 -3.24 -9.37 12.55
CA VAL A 299 -4.36 -10.22 12.15
C VAL A 299 -5.07 -9.63 10.92
N LEU A 300 -5.33 -8.33 10.88
CA LEU A 300 -5.92 -7.69 9.70
C LEU A 300 -4.99 -7.75 8.48
N THR A 301 -3.67 -7.65 8.68
CA THR A 301 -2.67 -7.85 7.63
C THR A 301 -2.71 -9.27 7.05
N LEU A 302 -2.91 -10.30 7.88
CA LEU A 302 -3.13 -11.66 7.38
C LEU A 302 -4.39 -11.75 6.50
N PHE A 303 -5.51 -11.17 6.94
CA PHE A 303 -6.74 -11.17 6.14
C PHE A 303 -6.59 -10.40 4.83
N TRP A 304 -5.77 -9.36 4.82
CA TRP A 304 -5.45 -8.61 3.60
C TRP A 304 -4.68 -9.46 2.61
N GLN A 305 -3.65 -10.18 3.07
CA GLN A 305 -2.89 -11.13 2.25
C GLN A 305 -3.77 -12.30 1.76
N ILE A 306 -4.65 -12.84 2.61
CA ILE A 306 -5.60 -13.90 2.24
C ILE A 306 -6.57 -13.41 1.16
N SER A 307 -7.07 -12.16 1.28
CA SER A 307 -7.93 -11.54 0.26
C SER A 307 -7.21 -11.44 -1.10
N PHE A 308 -5.92 -11.10 -1.10
CA PHE A 308 -5.08 -11.15 -2.29
C PHE A 308 -4.97 -12.56 -2.88
N ILE A 309 -4.64 -13.56 -2.06
CA ILE A 309 -4.49 -14.96 -2.51
C ILE A 309 -5.80 -15.48 -3.12
N ILE A 310 -6.95 -15.21 -2.47
CA ILE A 310 -8.27 -15.62 -2.97
C ILE A 310 -8.58 -14.92 -4.31
N THR A 311 -8.27 -13.64 -4.43
CA THR A 311 -8.44 -12.88 -5.69
C THR A 311 -7.66 -13.54 -6.83
N VAL A 312 -6.36 -13.83 -6.62
CA VAL A 312 -5.52 -14.53 -7.61
C VAL A 312 -6.09 -15.90 -7.95
N TYR A 313 -6.52 -16.68 -6.95
CA TYR A 313 -7.12 -17.99 -7.15
C TYR A 313 -8.39 -17.95 -8.02
N LYS A 314 -9.21 -16.91 -7.86
CA LYS A 314 -10.49 -16.75 -8.56
C LYS A 314 -10.31 -16.25 -9.99
N LEU A 315 -9.36 -15.35 -10.21
CA LEU A 315 -9.12 -14.75 -11.53
C LEU A 315 -8.27 -15.62 -12.45
N SER A 316 -7.42 -16.48 -11.88
CA SER A 316 -6.49 -17.35 -12.64
C SER A 316 -7.13 -18.61 -13.20
N THR A 317 -6.63 -19.03 -14.35
CA THR A 317 -6.99 -20.28 -15.02
C THR A 317 -6.04 -21.42 -14.65
N LYS A 318 -4.72 -21.14 -14.58
CA LYS A 318 -3.66 -22.04 -14.11
C LYS A 318 -3.40 -21.79 -12.63
N LYS A 319 -4.40 -22.06 -11.81
CA LYS A 319 -4.43 -21.81 -10.35
C LYS A 319 -3.13 -22.19 -9.63
N SER A 320 -2.59 -23.39 -9.84
CA SER A 320 -1.36 -23.82 -9.15
C SER A 320 -0.15 -22.95 -9.47
N LEU A 321 0.01 -22.53 -10.73
CA LEU A 321 1.11 -21.64 -11.11
C LEU A 321 0.89 -20.23 -10.57
N ALA A 322 -0.33 -19.71 -10.74
CA ALA A 322 -0.69 -18.39 -10.24
C ALA A 322 -0.48 -18.28 -8.72
N LEU A 323 -0.85 -19.33 -7.96
CA LEU A 323 -0.64 -19.42 -6.52
C LEU A 323 0.84 -19.54 -6.13
N ALA A 324 1.66 -20.25 -6.92
CA ALA A 324 3.10 -20.29 -6.69
C ALA A 324 3.75 -18.91 -6.87
N ILE A 325 3.32 -18.14 -7.88
CA ILE A 325 3.79 -16.76 -8.07
C ILE A 325 3.19 -15.82 -7.01
N ALA A 326 1.96 -16.08 -6.55
CA ALA A 326 1.35 -15.30 -5.47
C ALA A 326 2.18 -15.34 -4.19
N ILE A 327 2.84 -16.46 -3.88
CA ILE A 327 3.79 -16.55 -2.75
C ILE A 327 4.86 -15.47 -2.85
N VAL A 328 5.46 -15.28 -4.03
CA VAL A 328 6.43 -14.20 -4.28
C VAL A 328 5.80 -12.84 -4.01
N GLY A 329 4.56 -12.62 -4.46
CA GLY A 329 3.84 -11.37 -4.19
C GLY A 329 3.62 -11.09 -2.70
N VAL A 330 3.32 -12.12 -1.90
CA VAL A 330 3.16 -11.96 -0.45
C VAL A 330 4.50 -11.64 0.21
N PHE A 331 5.58 -12.36 -0.13
CA PHE A 331 6.93 -12.01 0.35
C PHE A 331 7.32 -10.58 -0.03
N TRP A 332 7.05 -10.22 -1.27
CA TRP A 332 7.41 -8.91 -1.79
C TRP A 332 6.67 -7.79 -1.05
N SER A 333 5.40 -8.01 -0.69
CA SER A 333 4.61 -7.05 0.10
C SER A 333 5.20 -6.72 1.48
N ILE A 334 5.93 -7.66 2.09
CA ILE A 334 6.55 -7.45 3.41
C ILE A 334 8.02 -7.06 3.34
N SER A 335 8.72 -7.34 2.23
CA SER A 335 10.17 -7.19 2.11
C SER A 335 10.63 -6.00 1.26
N PHE A 336 9.75 -5.40 0.46
CA PHE A 336 10.10 -4.32 -0.49
C PHE A 336 9.98 -2.92 0.11
N HIS A 337 10.83 -2.61 1.10
CA HIS A 337 10.77 -1.33 1.80
C HIS A 337 12.15 -0.74 2.00
N GLU A 338 12.21 0.59 1.92
CA GLU A 338 13.42 1.36 2.15
C GLU A 338 13.96 1.10 3.56
N GLY A 339 15.29 1.08 3.71
CA GLY A 339 15.97 0.87 5.00
C GLY A 339 15.65 -0.45 5.70
N HIS A 340 15.10 -1.44 4.98
CA HIS A 340 14.56 -2.65 5.59
C HIS A 340 13.56 -2.33 6.70
N VAL A 341 12.67 -1.37 6.52
CA VAL A 341 11.71 -1.01 7.57
C VAL A 341 10.63 -2.08 7.70
N ASN A 342 10.27 -2.44 8.94
CA ASN A 342 9.15 -3.32 9.20
C ASN A 342 7.83 -2.56 9.03
N LEU A 343 7.19 -2.65 7.85
CA LEU A 343 5.90 -1.98 7.55
C LEU A 343 4.83 -2.14 8.61
N ASN A 344 4.90 -3.30 9.21
CA ASN A 344 3.95 -3.86 10.11
C ASN A 344 3.95 -3.02 11.43
N MET A 345 5.02 -2.23 11.66
CA MET A 345 5.11 -1.15 12.67
C MET A 345 4.22 0.06 12.40
N TYR A 346 3.56 0.15 11.23
CA TYR A 346 2.65 1.23 10.89
C TYR A 346 1.27 0.67 10.49
N PRO A 347 0.24 0.78 11.33
CA PRO A 347 -1.09 0.28 10.99
C PRO A 347 -1.66 0.97 9.73
N SER A 348 -1.25 2.22 9.48
CA SER A 348 -1.62 3.01 8.31
C SER A 348 -1.05 2.53 6.98
N VAL A 349 -0.20 1.49 6.93
CA VAL A 349 0.42 1.02 5.68
C VAL A 349 0.22 -0.49 5.44
N VAL A 350 -0.60 -1.17 6.25
CA VAL A 350 -0.82 -2.61 6.12
C VAL A 350 -2.31 -2.96 6.12
N GLY A 351 -2.68 -4.16 6.57
CA GLY A 351 -4.05 -4.64 6.50
C GLY A 351 -5.06 -3.77 7.20
N PHE A 352 -4.69 -3.05 8.28
CA PHE A 352 -5.62 -2.17 8.99
C PHE A 352 -6.23 -1.08 8.08
N ARG A 353 -5.49 -0.63 7.06
CA ARG A 353 -5.97 0.34 6.06
C ARG A 353 -6.47 -0.30 4.77
N TYR A 354 -5.77 -1.33 4.27
CA TYR A 354 -5.98 -1.86 2.91
C TYR A 354 -6.78 -3.17 2.85
N LEU A 355 -7.17 -3.75 3.99
CA LEU A 355 -8.02 -4.93 4.02
C LEU A 355 -9.35 -4.69 3.29
N LEU A 356 -10.11 -3.67 3.70
CA LEU A 356 -11.46 -3.43 3.15
C LEU A 356 -11.45 -3.15 1.63
N PRO A 357 -10.55 -2.30 1.08
CA PRO A 357 -10.40 -2.15 -0.36
C PRO A 357 -10.09 -3.47 -1.08
N MET A 358 -9.17 -4.28 -0.54
CA MET A 358 -8.84 -5.57 -1.15
C MET A 358 -9.95 -6.60 -1.01
N THR A 359 -10.74 -6.55 0.06
CA THR A 359 -11.93 -7.38 0.25
C THR A 359 -13.00 -7.03 -0.79
N MET A 360 -13.19 -5.75 -1.15
CA MET A 360 -14.09 -5.37 -2.23
C MET A 360 -13.63 -5.95 -3.59
N VAL A 361 -12.33 -5.84 -3.90
CA VAL A 361 -11.76 -6.46 -5.12
C VAL A 361 -11.96 -7.99 -5.11
N CYS A 362 -11.72 -8.63 -3.98
CA CYS A 362 -11.95 -10.05 -3.78
C CYS A 362 -13.42 -10.41 -4.00
N LEU A 363 -14.35 -9.68 -3.38
CA LEU A 363 -15.80 -9.85 -3.53
C LEU A 363 -16.23 -9.80 -5.00
N LEU A 364 -15.77 -8.79 -5.73
CA LEU A 364 -16.08 -8.61 -7.15
C LEU A 364 -15.50 -9.73 -8.04
N SER A 365 -14.49 -10.46 -7.57
CA SER A 365 -13.90 -11.63 -8.24
C SER A 365 -14.67 -12.95 -7.99
N LEU A 366 -15.45 -13.03 -6.92
CA LEU A 366 -16.15 -14.26 -6.49
C LEU A 366 -17.33 -14.64 -7.40
N LYS A 367 -17.85 -13.71 -8.21
CA LYS A 367 -18.99 -13.90 -9.12
C LYS A 367 -20.21 -14.46 -8.38
N LEU A 368 -20.60 -13.79 -7.29
CA LEU A 368 -21.74 -14.18 -6.46
C LEU A 368 -23.07 -13.98 -7.20
N LYS A 369 -24.15 -14.53 -6.64
CA LYS A 369 -25.51 -14.17 -7.08
C LYS A 369 -25.75 -12.68 -6.80
N LYS A 370 -26.47 -11.99 -7.69
CA LYS A 370 -26.65 -10.52 -7.63
C LYS A 370 -27.14 -10.01 -6.26
N TYR A 371 -28.09 -10.70 -5.63
CA TYR A 371 -28.57 -10.29 -4.30
C TYR A 371 -27.48 -10.42 -3.22
N LEU A 372 -26.69 -11.50 -3.22
CA LEU A 372 -25.56 -11.69 -2.29
C LEU A 372 -24.45 -10.66 -2.55
N GLU A 373 -24.14 -10.38 -3.82
CA GLU A 373 -23.17 -9.36 -4.18
C GLU A 373 -23.62 -7.98 -3.68
N ASN A 374 -24.88 -7.60 -3.93
CA ASN A 374 -25.44 -6.34 -3.46
C ASN A 374 -25.47 -6.24 -1.93
N SER A 375 -25.85 -7.29 -1.21
CA SER A 375 -25.83 -7.32 0.25
C SER A 375 -24.40 -7.20 0.80
N ALA A 376 -23.44 -7.90 0.20
CA ALA A 376 -22.04 -7.81 0.61
C ALA A 376 -21.45 -6.42 0.31
N ILE A 377 -21.78 -5.81 -0.84
CA ILE A 377 -21.43 -4.42 -1.15
C ILE A 377 -22.02 -3.48 -0.10
N PHE A 378 -23.32 -3.63 0.21
CA PHE A 378 -23.99 -2.80 1.21
C PHE A 378 -23.27 -2.86 2.56
N VAL A 379 -22.90 -4.06 3.02
CA VAL A 379 -22.19 -4.25 4.29
C VAL A 379 -20.78 -3.63 4.24
N ILE A 380 -19.99 -3.91 3.20
CA ILE A 380 -18.62 -3.37 3.10
C ILE A 380 -18.66 -1.84 3.02
N VAL A 381 -19.56 -1.26 2.23
CA VAL A 381 -19.70 0.20 2.09
C VAL A 381 -20.20 0.85 3.38
N SER A 382 -21.12 0.20 4.10
CA SER A 382 -21.55 0.64 5.44
C SER A 382 -20.36 0.75 6.39
N ILE A 383 -19.55 -0.33 6.49
CA ILE A 383 -18.36 -0.37 7.34
C ILE A 383 -17.36 0.71 6.92
N THR A 384 -17.09 0.85 5.63
CA THR A 384 -16.04 1.76 5.14
C THR A 384 -16.43 3.22 5.28
N SER A 385 -17.74 3.53 5.22
CA SER A 385 -18.27 4.89 5.45
C SER A 385 -18.00 5.39 6.88
N LEU A 386 -17.87 4.48 7.85
CA LEU A 386 -17.49 4.80 9.23
C LEU A 386 -15.99 4.61 9.49
N TRP A 387 -15.27 3.98 8.54
CA TRP A 387 -13.85 3.65 8.66
C TRP A 387 -12.98 4.87 8.39
N SER A 388 -12.93 5.37 7.15
CA SER A 388 -12.28 6.65 6.83
C SER A 388 -12.71 7.07 5.43
N ILE A 389 -12.67 8.38 5.12
CA ILE A 389 -13.00 8.85 3.77
C ILE A 389 -12.10 8.18 2.72
N GLU A 390 -10.82 8.01 3.01
CA GLU A 390 -9.90 7.38 2.08
C GLU A 390 -10.23 5.91 1.84
N THR A 391 -10.42 5.13 2.90
CA THR A 391 -10.80 3.72 2.80
C THR A 391 -12.13 3.57 2.06
N TYR A 392 -13.08 4.47 2.32
CA TYR A 392 -14.35 4.55 1.61
C TYR A 392 -14.15 4.76 0.11
N LEU A 393 -13.35 5.75 -0.29
CA LEU A 393 -13.02 6.03 -1.69
C LEU A 393 -12.32 4.86 -2.38
N PHE A 394 -11.35 4.22 -1.73
CA PHE A 394 -10.65 3.05 -2.26
C PHE A 394 -11.55 1.81 -2.41
N VAL A 395 -12.65 1.74 -1.65
CA VAL A 395 -13.65 0.67 -1.76
C VAL A 395 -14.66 0.94 -2.87
N ILE A 396 -15.21 2.15 -2.96
CA ILE A 396 -16.24 2.44 -3.95
C ILE A 396 -15.67 2.60 -5.36
N SER A 397 -14.42 3.07 -5.51
CA SER A 397 -13.83 3.37 -6.83
C SER A 397 -13.71 2.13 -7.73
N PRO A 398 -13.19 0.97 -7.28
CA PRO A 398 -13.18 -0.27 -8.06
C PRO A 398 -14.57 -0.73 -8.52
N LEU A 399 -15.58 -0.58 -7.65
CA LEU A 399 -16.97 -0.93 -7.93
C LEU A 399 -17.59 0.00 -8.98
N ILE A 400 -17.47 1.32 -8.77
CA ILE A 400 -17.99 2.34 -9.68
C ILE A 400 -17.36 2.18 -11.06
N ALA A 401 -16.05 2.03 -11.17
CA ALA A 401 -15.37 1.88 -12.45
C ALA A 401 -15.85 0.66 -13.23
N LYS A 402 -15.98 -0.50 -12.58
CA LYS A 402 -16.50 -1.73 -13.19
C LYS A 402 -17.93 -1.54 -13.74
N VAL A 403 -18.81 -0.94 -12.94
CA VAL A 403 -20.21 -0.75 -13.28
C VAL A 403 -20.39 0.33 -14.35
N PHE A 404 -19.60 1.41 -14.28
CA PHE A 404 -19.57 2.48 -15.26
C PHE A 404 -19.13 1.99 -16.64
N LEU A 405 -18.01 1.27 -16.74
CA LEU A 405 -17.57 0.67 -18.00
C LEU A 405 -18.59 -0.33 -18.55
N SER A 406 -19.21 -1.14 -17.68
CA SER A 406 -20.27 -2.07 -18.08
C SER A 406 -21.49 -1.31 -18.63
N SER A 407 -21.82 -0.16 -18.06
CA SER A 407 -22.96 0.67 -18.46
C SER A 407 -22.73 1.37 -19.81
N ILE A 408 -21.52 1.89 -20.04
CA ILE A 408 -21.10 2.39 -21.36
C ILE A 408 -21.25 1.28 -22.40
N ARG A 409 -20.78 0.07 -22.10
CA ARG A 409 -20.87 -1.09 -23.00
C ARG A 409 -22.32 -1.48 -23.32
N LYS A 410 -23.18 -1.53 -22.30
CA LYS A 410 -24.59 -1.89 -22.43
C LYS A 410 -25.47 -0.76 -22.96
N ARG A 411 -24.94 0.47 -23.08
CA ARG A 411 -25.71 1.70 -23.40
C ARG A 411 -26.87 1.95 -22.43
N SER A 412 -26.68 1.58 -21.17
CA SER A 412 -27.70 1.77 -20.12
C SER A 412 -27.02 2.09 -18.80
N PHE A 413 -27.44 3.19 -18.17
CA PHE A 413 -26.94 3.65 -16.87
C PHE A 413 -27.74 3.13 -15.68
N TYR A 414 -28.71 2.23 -15.90
CA TYR A 414 -29.54 1.66 -14.83
C TYR A 414 -28.70 0.99 -13.75
N ASP A 415 -27.71 0.17 -14.13
CA ASP A 415 -26.84 -0.52 -13.17
C ASP A 415 -25.99 0.48 -12.36
N VAL A 416 -25.56 1.61 -12.94
CA VAL A 416 -24.90 2.70 -12.20
C VAL A 416 -25.85 3.31 -11.17
N GLY A 417 -27.08 3.63 -11.57
CA GLY A 417 -28.09 4.18 -10.65
C GLY A 417 -28.36 3.26 -9.46
N VAL A 418 -28.51 1.95 -9.70
CA VAL A 418 -28.70 0.96 -8.63
C VAL A 418 -27.50 0.90 -7.68
N VAL A 419 -26.28 0.89 -8.22
CA VAL A 419 -25.06 0.82 -7.40
C VAL A 419 -24.85 2.11 -6.60
N MET A 420 -25.09 3.27 -7.20
CA MET A 420 -25.05 4.55 -6.48
C MET A 420 -26.11 4.61 -5.38
N ALA A 421 -27.33 4.09 -5.63
CA ALA A 421 -28.35 3.98 -4.61
C ALA A 421 -27.89 3.07 -3.45
N ILE A 422 -27.28 1.91 -3.73
CA ILE A 422 -26.71 1.03 -2.69
C ILE A 422 -25.62 1.77 -1.90
N ILE A 423 -24.71 2.47 -2.57
CA ILE A 423 -23.63 3.21 -1.92
C ILE A 423 -24.19 4.30 -1.00
N ILE A 424 -25.11 5.14 -1.49
CA ILE A 424 -25.70 6.22 -0.71
C ILE A 424 -26.51 5.66 0.46
N THR A 425 -27.39 4.70 0.20
CA THR A 425 -28.26 4.12 1.24
C THR A 425 -27.47 3.39 2.32
N SER A 426 -26.42 2.64 1.96
CA SER A 426 -25.55 1.98 2.94
C SER A 426 -24.78 2.98 3.82
N SER A 427 -24.18 4.01 3.22
CA SER A 427 -23.46 5.05 3.95
C SER A 427 -24.39 5.83 4.90
N VAL A 428 -25.55 6.25 4.40
CA VAL A 428 -26.57 6.94 5.21
C VAL A 428 -27.08 6.03 6.33
N PHE A 429 -27.42 4.78 6.00
CA PHE A 429 -27.90 3.81 6.99
C PHE A 429 -26.87 3.58 8.11
N ALA A 430 -25.61 3.35 7.76
CA ALA A 430 -24.54 3.13 8.74
C ALA A 430 -24.38 4.33 9.67
N ASN A 431 -24.32 5.55 9.12
CA ASN A 431 -24.18 6.78 9.92
C ASN A 431 -25.42 7.07 10.76
N ILE A 432 -26.62 6.74 10.29
CA ILE A 432 -27.86 6.88 11.07
C ILE A 432 -27.89 5.87 12.23
N VAL A 433 -27.63 4.59 11.95
CA VAL A 433 -27.61 3.53 12.97
C VAL A 433 -26.57 3.85 14.03
N PHE A 434 -25.39 4.27 13.60
CA PHE A 434 -24.32 4.66 14.50
C PHE A 434 -24.70 5.90 15.30
N SER A 435 -25.27 6.95 14.68
CA SER A 435 -25.78 8.14 15.39
C SER A 435 -26.82 7.80 16.45
N PHE A 436 -27.78 6.93 16.14
CA PHE A 436 -28.81 6.53 17.11
C PHE A 436 -28.26 5.67 18.24
N ALA A 437 -27.31 4.77 17.95
CA ALA A 437 -26.66 3.98 18.98
C ALA A 437 -25.95 4.89 20.01
N TYR A 438 -25.30 5.96 19.55
CA TYR A 438 -24.64 6.90 20.45
C TYR A 438 -25.61 7.85 21.13
N LEU A 439 -26.62 8.36 20.43
CA LEU A 439 -27.63 9.21 21.06
C LEU A 439 -28.30 8.51 22.26
N GLY A 440 -28.53 7.19 22.16
CA GLY A 440 -29.06 6.38 23.26
C GLY A 440 -28.13 6.28 24.48
N GLY A 441 -26.81 6.40 24.28
CA GLY A 441 -25.80 6.29 25.34
C GLY A 441 -25.32 7.64 25.90
N SER A 442 -25.08 8.63 25.04
CA SER A 442 -24.48 9.92 25.39
C SER A 442 -25.48 11.06 25.52
N GLN A 443 -26.71 10.89 25.03
CA GLN A 443 -27.74 11.95 24.91
C GLN A 443 -27.32 13.13 24.02
N LEU A 444 -26.24 12.97 23.24
CA LEU A 444 -25.71 14.00 22.36
C LEU A 444 -25.59 13.48 20.92
N PHE A 445 -25.72 14.38 19.96
CA PHE A 445 -25.49 14.09 18.54
C PHE A 445 -24.00 14.24 18.20
N PHE A 446 -23.55 13.53 17.16
CA PHE A 446 -22.18 13.69 16.64
C PHE A 446 -21.94 15.07 16.03
N ASP A 447 -20.80 15.68 16.36
CA ASP A 447 -20.26 16.82 15.62
C ASP A 447 -19.23 16.32 14.60
N PHE A 448 -19.65 16.21 13.33
CA PHE A 448 -18.71 15.92 12.23
C PHE A 448 -17.82 17.12 11.88
N GLY A 449 -18.10 18.32 12.42
CA GLY A 449 -17.39 19.55 12.11
C GLY A 449 -15.87 19.44 12.30
N PRO A 450 -15.38 19.06 13.48
CA PRO A 450 -13.96 18.81 13.70
C PRO A 450 -13.36 17.80 12.73
N TYR A 451 -14.03 16.67 12.49
CA TYR A 451 -13.55 15.66 11.55
C TYR A 451 -13.39 16.22 10.13
N LEU A 452 -14.37 16.99 9.65
CA LEU A 452 -14.31 17.64 8.34
C LEU A 452 -13.22 18.72 8.26
N GLN A 453 -12.97 19.46 9.35
CA GLN A 453 -11.87 20.43 9.45
C GLN A 453 -10.49 19.74 9.37
N LEU A 454 -10.33 18.61 10.08
CA LEU A 454 -9.12 17.79 9.98
C LEU A 454 -8.86 17.41 8.52
N ILE A 455 -9.88 16.89 7.83
CA ILE A 455 -9.76 16.48 6.42
C ILE A 455 -9.45 17.66 5.50
N SER A 456 -10.08 18.82 5.70
CA SER A 456 -9.80 20.00 4.86
C SER A 456 -8.36 20.49 4.99
N ASN A 457 -7.74 20.27 6.15
CA ASN A 457 -6.35 20.66 6.42
C ASN A 457 -5.31 19.66 5.89
N PHE A 458 -5.74 18.49 5.41
CA PHE A 458 -4.90 17.57 4.62
C PHE A 458 -4.85 17.95 3.14
N HIS A 459 -4.57 19.23 2.82
CA HIS A 459 -4.44 19.67 1.44
C HIS A 459 -2.97 19.58 0.96
N PRO A 460 -2.67 18.99 -0.23
CA PRO A 460 -1.29 18.80 -0.70
C PRO A 460 -0.41 20.05 -0.78
N ALA A 461 -1.01 21.26 -0.73
CA ALA A 461 -0.32 22.54 -0.77
C ALA A 461 -0.04 23.18 0.61
N SER A 462 -0.35 22.52 1.74
CA SER A 462 -0.06 23.06 3.08
C SER A 462 1.40 22.83 3.43
N ASN A 463 2.02 23.73 4.18
CA ASN A 463 3.32 23.47 4.83
C ASN A 463 3.16 22.53 6.03
N ASN A 464 2.38 21.47 5.91
CA ASN A 464 2.14 20.51 6.99
C ASN A 464 3.21 19.41 6.94
N HIS A 465 3.63 18.94 8.12
CA HIS A 465 4.62 17.86 8.29
C HIS A 465 4.30 16.55 7.57
N TRP A 466 3.04 16.36 7.17
CA TRP A 466 2.60 15.18 6.44
C TRP A 466 2.94 15.21 4.95
N ILE A 467 3.39 16.34 4.41
CA ILE A 467 3.60 16.50 2.98
C ILE A 467 5.08 16.37 2.64
N LEU A 468 5.41 15.37 1.83
CA LEU A 468 6.74 15.11 1.33
C LEU A 468 6.76 15.33 -0.20
N LYS A 469 7.79 16.02 -0.69
CA LYS A 469 8.00 16.22 -2.13
C LYS A 469 8.24 14.88 -2.82
N ALA A 470 7.75 14.73 -4.06
CA ALA A 470 8.02 13.56 -4.88
C ALA A 470 9.49 13.20 -4.92
N ASP A 471 9.84 12.02 -4.44
CA ASP A 471 11.15 11.46 -4.73
C ASP A 471 11.26 11.29 -6.26
N PRO A 472 12.30 11.85 -6.92
CA PRO A 472 12.51 11.64 -8.35
C PRO A 472 12.54 10.15 -8.77
N TYR A 473 12.86 9.22 -7.87
CA TYR A 473 12.77 7.78 -8.08
C TYR A 473 11.34 7.27 -8.31
N PHE A 474 10.29 8.07 -8.06
CA PHE A 474 8.90 7.76 -8.40
C PHE A 474 8.73 7.29 -9.86
N LEU A 475 9.52 7.83 -10.77
CA LEU A 475 9.44 7.51 -12.19
C LEU A 475 9.74 6.03 -12.48
N LEU A 476 10.49 5.33 -11.61
CA LEU A 476 10.67 3.87 -11.67
C LEU A 476 9.32 3.12 -11.63
N TRP A 477 8.35 3.69 -10.93
CA TRP A 477 7.06 3.08 -10.67
C TRP A 477 6.05 3.28 -11.79
N ILE A 478 6.37 4.10 -12.78
CA ILE A 478 5.59 4.19 -14.02
C ILE A 478 5.49 2.81 -14.70
N ILE A 479 6.54 1.98 -14.60
CA ILE A 479 6.51 0.60 -15.11
C ILE A 479 5.47 -0.26 -14.37
N VAL A 480 5.26 0.01 -13.08
CA VAL A 480 4.24 -0.65 -12.24
C VAL A 480 2.83 -0.12 -12.55
N ALA A 481 2.71 1.16 -12.89
CA ALA A 481 1.45 1.77 -13.33
C ALA A 481 1.01 1.33 -14.74
N ALA A 482 1.96 1.07 -15.65
CA ALA A 482 1.66 0.75 -17.05
C ALA A 482 0.69 -0.44 -17.22
N PRO A 483 0.78 -1.56 -16.47
CA PRO A 483 -0.22 -2.62 -16.48
C PRO A 483 -1.62 -2.19 -16.03
N PHE A 484 -1.72 -1.30 -15.03
CA PHE A 484 -3.01 -0.76 -14.59
C PHE A 484 -3.65 0.07 -15.69
N PHE A 485 -2.89 1.03 -16.22
CA PHE A 485 -3.30 1.88 -17.34
C PHE A 485 -3.76 1.04 -18.54
N THR A 486 -2.95 0.07 -18.96
CA THR A 486 -3.25 -0.78 -20.12
C THR A 486 -4.54 -1.55 -19.94
N THR A 487 -4.77 -2.10 -18.74
CA THR A 487 -6.01 -2.83 -18.42
C THR A 487 -7.24 -1.93 -18.54
N LEU A 488 -7.16 -0.71 -18.02
CA LEU A 488 -8.26 0.25 -18.06
C LEU A 488 -8.50 0.80 -19.48
N ALA A 489 -7.45 1.13 -20.21
CA ALA A 489 -7.54 1.61 -21.58
C ALA A 489 -8.19 0.58 -22.50
N LEU A 490 -7.75 -0.68 -22.45
CA LEU A 490 -8.33 -1.77 -23.25
C LEU A 490 -9.78 -2.06 -22.87
N SER A 491 -10.10 -2.06 -21.58
CA SER A 491 -11.48 -2.28 -21.11
C SER A 491 -12.40 -1.11 -21.51
N SER A 492 -11.87 0.11 -21.55
CA SER A 492 -12.59 1.30 -22.01
C SER A 492 -12.88 1.24 -23.52
N ILE A 493 -11.91 0.83 -24.33
CA ILE A 493 -12.10 0.59 -25.76
C ILE A 493 -13.21 -0.45 -25.99
N ASP A 494 -13.14 -1.58 -25.27
CA ASP A 494 -14.16 -2.62 -25.33
C ASP A 494 -15.54 -2.06 -24.97
N ALA A 495 -15.62 -1.26 -23.91
CA ALA A 495 -16.84 -0.61 -23.47
C ALA A 495 -17.42 0.33 -24.54
N ILE A 496 -16.60 1.23 -25.08
CA ILE A 496 -17.02 2.21 -26.10
C ILE A 496 -17.51 1.49 -27.36
N ASN A 497 -16.90 0.36 -27.73
CA ASN A 497 -17.30 -0.43 -28.88
C ASN A 497 -18.48 -1.38 -28.60
N GLY A 498 -19.03 -1.40 -27.38
CA GLY A 498 -20.13 -2.31 -27.01
C GLY A 498 -19.70 -3.79 -26.98
N SER A 499 -18.41 -4.06 -26.91
CA SER A 499 -17.81 -5.39 -27.07
C SER A 499 -17.12 -5.86 -25.80
N MET A 500 -16.76 -7.13 -25.74
CA MET A 500 -15.94 -7.70 -24.67
C MET A 500 -14.93 -8.65 -25.30
N ARG A 501 -13.94 -8.09 -26.00
CA ARG A 501 -12.92 -8.85 -26.72
C ARG A 501 -12.16 -9.75 -25.75
N PHE A 502 -11.85 -9.22 -24.57
CA PHE A 502 -11.08 -9.93 -23.54
C PHE A 502 -11.77 -9.86 -22.18
N ARG A 503 -12.68 -10.82 -21.91
CA ARG A 503 -13.39 -10.91 -20.63
C ARG A 503 -12.48 -10.87 -19.38
N TRP A 504 -11.27 -11.38 -19.48
CA TRP A 504 -10.33 -11.39 -18.34
C TRP A 504 -9.75 -10.02 -18.01
N LEU A 505 -9.66 -9.08 -18.98
CA LEU A 505 -9.25 -7.69 -18.70
C LEU A 505 -10.32 -6.96 -17.88
N TRP A 506 -11.59 -7.23 -18.16
CA TRP A 506 -12.72 -6.72 -17.40
C TRP A 506 -12.73 -7.20 -15.94
N ASP A 507 -12.31 -8.45 -15.72
CA ASP A 507 -12.17 -9.00 -14.37
C ASP A 507 -10.99 -8.35 -13.60
N LEU A 508 -10.06 -7.65 -14.28
CA LEU A 508 -8.92 -6.93 -13.68
C LEU A 508 -9.19 -5.43 -13.44
N VAL A 509 -10.25 -4.84 -14.01
CA VAL A 509 -10.60 -3.41 -13.80
C VAL A 509 -10.63 -3.03 -12.31
N PRO A 510 -11.30 -3.78 -11.40
CA PRO A 510 -11.33 -3.41 -9.99
C PRO A 510 -9.94 -3.36 -9.35
N VAL A 511 -9.09 -4.33 -9.71
CA VAL A 511 -7.71 -4.44 -9.20
C VAL A 511 -6.88 -3.25 -9.67
N SER A 512 -6.97 -2.90 -10.96
CA SER A 512 -6.20 -1.79 -11.53
C SER A 512 -6.60 -0.45 -10.95
N VAL A 513 -7.90 -0.22 -10.72
CA VAL A 513 -8.37 1.03 -10.07
C VAL A 513 -7.90 1.11 -8.63
N LEU A 514 -7.92 -0.01 -7.89
CA LEU A 514 -7.34 -0.04 -6.55
C LEU A 514 -5.83 0.24 -6.61
N GLY A 515 -5.09 -0.40 -7.52
CA GLY A 515 -3.66 -0.19 -7.71
C GLY A 515 -3.30 1.27 -7.97
N ILE A 516 -4.05 1.92 -8.87
CA ILE A 516 -3.95 3.36 -9.12
C ILE A 516 -4.25 4.14 -7.83
N GLY A 517 -5.39 3.92 -7.18
CA GLY A 517 -5.74 4.63 -5.94
C GLY A 517 -4.68 4.50 -4.85
N VAL A 518 -4.06 3.33 -4.69
CA VAL A 518 -2.96 3.13 -3.74
C VAL A 518 -1.70 3.88 -4.18
N GLN A 519 -1.35 3.87 -5.48
CA GLN A 519 -0.24 4.69 -6.00
C GLN A 519 -0.50 6.19 -5.86
N SER A 520 -1.76 6.64 -5.88
CA SER A 520 -2.11 8.06 -5.67
C SER A 520 -1.65 8.56 -4.32
N TYR A 521 -1.55 7.66 -3.34
CA TYR A 521 -1.11 8.01 -2.00
C TYR A 521 0.35 8.48 -1.95
N PHE A 522 1.17 8.08 -2.93
CA PHE A 522 2.53 8.61 -3.07
C PHE A 522 2.53 10.11 -3.42
N VAL A 523 1.48 10.61 -4.07
CA VAL A 523 1.34 12.03 -4.40
C VAL A 523 1.10 12.82 -3.11
N GLY A 524 2.09 13.60 -2.72
CA GLY A 524 2.10 14.33 -1.45
C GLY A 524 2.63 13.54 -0.25
N ARG A 525 2.90 12.23 -0.39
CA ARG A 525 3.59 11.40 0.62
C ARG A 525 4.62 10.47 -0.01
N SER A 526 5.64 11.09 -0.57
CA SER A 526 6.51 10.45 -1.53
C SER A 526 7.63 9.61 -0.92
N THR A 527 7.26 8.60 -0.13
CA THR A 527 8.19 7.59 0.38
C THR A 527 8.05 6.31 -0.42
N VAL A 528 9.15 5.60 -0.67
CA VAL A 528 9.15 4.32 -1.41
C VAL A 528 8.22 3.30 -0.76
N THR A 529 8.12 3.35 0.56
CA THR A 529 7.20 2.57 1.41
C THR A 529 5.74 2.68 0.96
N THR A 530 5.27 3.87 0.55
CA THR A 530 3.88 4.05 0.06
C THR A 530 3.66 3.40 -1.29
N LEU A 531 4.67 3.37 -2.16
CA LEU A 531 4.57 2.68 -3.45
C LEU A 531 4.57 1.15 -3.28
N GLY A 532 5.27 0.66 -2.25
CA GLY A 532 5.22 -0.73 -1.81
C GLY A 532 3.80 -1.26 -1.57
N LEU A 533 2.86 -0.37 -1.25
CA LEU A 533 1.45 -0.70 -0.99
C LEU A 533 0.71 -1.13 -2.26
N ALA A 534 1.11 -0.60 -3.42
CA ALA A 534 0.52 -0.94 -4.71
C ALA A 534 1.03 -2.30 -5.25
N ILE A 535 2.00 -2.93 -4.60
CA ILE A 535 2.61 -4.20 -5.03
C ILE A 535 1.57 -5.32 -5.11
N LEU A 536 0.68 -5.46 -4.13
CA LEU A 536 -0.30 -6.56 -4.18
C LEU A 536 -1.30 -6.41 -5.35
N PRO A 537 -1.96 -5.25 -5.56
CA PRO A 537 -2.73 -5.00 -6.78
C PRO A 537 -1.93 -5.24 -8.07
N PHE A 538 -0.68 -4.77 -8.13
CA PHE A 538 0.21 -4.98 -9.27
C PHE A 538 0.45 -6.46 -9.53
N MET A 539 0.77 -7.22 -8.48
CA MET A 539 1.01 -8.65 -8.55
C MET A 539 -0.22 -9.42 -9.01
N VAL A 540 -1.44 -9.02 -8.64
CA VAL A 540 -2.65 -9.62 -9.20
C VAL A 540 -2.69 -9.41 -10.72
N VAL A 541 -2.53 -8.18 -11.20
CA VAL A 541 -2.54 -7.89 -12.65
C VAL A 541 -1.44 -8.68 -13.37
N LEU A 542 -0.21 -8.63 -12.86
CA LEU A 542 0.94 -9.33 -13.44
C LEU A 542 0.71 -10.86 -13.50
N ILE A 543 0.27 -11.47 -12.40
CA ILE A 543 0.01 -12.91 -12.34
C ILE A 543 -1.05 -13.33 -13.34
N ILE A 544 -2.15 -12.56 -13.46
CA ILE A 544 -3.22 -12.88 -14.40
C ILE A 544 -2.77 -12.66 -15.85
N VAL A 545 -1.99 -11.62 -16.14
CA VAL A 545 -1.40 -11.43 -17.47
C VAL A 545 -0.49 -12.61 -17.85
N ILE A 546 0.39 -13.06 -16.94
CA ILE A 546 1.25 -14.23 -17.14
C ILE A 546 0.41 -15.50 -17.36
N ASP A 547 -0.61 -15.72 -16.52
CA ASP A 547 -1.54 -16.84 -16.62
C ASP A 547 -2.19 -16.92 -18.01
N ARG A 548 -2.70 -15.78 -18.51
CA ARG A 548 -3.34 -15.68 -19.82
C ARG A 548 -2.33 -15.84 -20.94
N PHE A 549 -1.17 -15.22 -20.83
CA PHE A 549 -0.11 -15.34 -21.82
C PHE A 549 0.32 -16.80 -22.02
N ILE A 550 0.44 -17.57 -20.94
CA ILE A 550 0.78 -19.00 -21.00
C ILE A 550 -0.29 -19.80 -21.75
N ILE A 551 -1.57 -19.44 -21.63
CA ILE A 551 -2.65 -20.06 -22.43
C ILE A 551 -2.53 -19.68 -23.89
N TYR A 552 -2.40 -18.37 -24.19
CA TYR A 552 -2.29 -17.89 -25.58
C TYR A 552 -1.02 -18.35 -26.28
N LYS A 553 0.01 -18.71 -25.50
CA LYS A 553 1.26 -19.29 -25.99
C LYS A 553 0.98 -20.42 -26.97
N SER A 554 -0.03 -21.29 -26.81
CA SER A 554 -0.27 -22.36 -27.79
C SER A 554 -0.34 -21.86 -29.23
N ASN A 555 -0.88 -20.65 -29.43
CA ASN A 555 -1.18 -20.07 -30.74
C ASN A 555 -0.12 -19.10 -31.27
N LEU A 556 0.91 -18.75 -30.47
CA LEU A 556 1.98 -17.85 -30.92
C LEU A 556 3.02 -18.57 -31.81
N PRO A 557 3.63 -17.89 -32.79
CA PRO A 557 4.76 -18.43 -33.54
C PRO A 557 5.93 -18.81 -32.60
N LYS A 558 6.66 -19.89 -32.91
CA LYS A 558 7.81 -20.37 -32.10
C LYS A 558 8.86 -19.30 -31.84
N THR A 559 9.04 -18.38 -32.78
CA THR A 559 9.99 -17.26 -32.73
C THR A 559 9.71 -16.28 -31.59
N PHE A 560 8.44 -15.98 -31.31
CA PHE A 560 8.04 -15.03 -30.25
C PHE A 560 7.84 -15.72 -28.89
N LYS A 561 7.64 -17.04 -28.87
CA LYS A 561 7.43 -17.81 -27.64
C LYS A 561 8.64 -17.80 -26.70
N ILE A 562 9.85 -17.77 -27.26
CA ILE A 562 11.10 -17.91 -26.51
C ILE A 562 11.49 -16.59 -25.81
N PRO A 563 11.58 -15.45 -26.50
CA PRO A 563 12.00 -14.20 -25.88
C PRO A 563 11.05 -13.73 -24.79
N ILE A 564 9.74 -13.87 -25.01
CA ILE A 564 8.74 -13.45 -24.02
C ILE A 564 8.78 -14.37 -22.77
N PHE A 565 8.95 -15.67 -22.97
CA PHE A 565 9.10 -16.59 -21.83
C PHE A 565 10.37 -16.30 -21.04
N LEU A 566 11.49 -16.03 -21.73
CA LEU A 566 12.75 -15.64 -21.09
C LEU A 566 12.58 -14.33 -20.32
N PHE A 567 11.93 -13.32 -20.89
CA PHE A 567 11.63 -12.07 -20.22
C PHE A 567 10.83 -12.28 -18.93
N PHE A 568 9.72 -13.02 -18.99
CA PHE A 568 8.94 -13.32 -17.78
C PHE A 568 9.72 -14.13 -16.75
N ALA A 569 10.50 -15.12 -17.18
CA ALA A 569 11.33 -15.90 -16.29
C ALA A 569 12.39 -15.02 -15.59
N ILE A 570 13.01 -14.09 -16.32
CA ILE A 570 13.96 -13.11 -15.77
C ILE A 570 13.23 -12.24 -14.75
N VAL A 571 12.10 -11.63 -15.09
CA VAL A 571 11.34 -10.77 -14.17
C VAL A 571 10.95 -11.52 -12.90
N ILE A 572 10.33 -12.70 -13.02
CA ILE A 572 9.91 -13.49 -11.85
C ILE A 572 11.15 -13.90 -11.03
N SER A 573 12.24 -14.32 -11.68
CA SER A 573 13.47 -14.71 -10.98
C SER A 573 14.08 -13.53 -10.25
N SER A 574 14.16 -12.35 -10.87
CA SER A 574 14.68 -11.13 -10.25
C SER A 574 13.83 -10.70 -9.06
N LEU A 575 12.50 -10.70 -9.20
CA LEU A 575 11.58 -10.40 -8.11
C LEU A 575 11.70 -11.39 -6.96
N SER A 576 11.82 -12.69 -7.28
CA SER A 576 12.00 -13.75 -6.29
C SER A 576 13.34 -13.62 -5.58
N SER A 577 14.43 -13.41 -6.32
CA SER A 577 15.77 -13.22 -5.78
C SER A 577 15.84 -12.00 -4.88
N PHE A 578 15.27 -10.87 -5.30
CA PHE A 578 15.19 -9.66 -4.47
C PHE A 578 14.39 -9.90 -3.18
N SER A 579 13.23 -10.55 -3.29
CA SER A 579 12.38 -10.82 -2.13
C SER A 579 13.06 -11.76 -1.13
N LEU A 580 13.69 -12.83 -1.63
CA LEU A 580 14.44 -13.77 -0.81
C LEU A 580 15.69 -13.11 -0.22
N GLU A 581 16.41 -12.30 -0.99
CA GLU A 581 17.56 -11.52 -0.51
C GLU A 581 17.17 -10.71 0.72
N ARG A 582 16.13 -9.86 0.59
CA ARG A 582 15.60 -9.07 1.69
C ARG A 582 15.12 -9.93 2.87
N PHE A 583 14.48 -11.07 2.60
CA PHE A 583 13.97 -11.97 3.64
C PHE A 583 15.10 -12.66 4.46
N PHE A 584 16.24 -12.95 3.82
CA PHE A 584 17.37 -13.68 4.43
C PHE A 584 18.44 -12.79 5.09
N HIS A 585 18.21 -11.48 5.22
CA HIS A 585 19.07 -10.63 6.06
C HIS A 585 19.12 -11.14 7.51
N ASP A 586 19.98 -10.57 8.34
CA ASP A 586 20.00 -10.90 9.77
C ASP A 586 18.67 -10.54 10.44
N TYR A 587 18.23 -11.41 11.35
CA TYR A 587 16.99 -11.21 12.08
C TYR A 587 17.14 -10.01 13.03
N GLU A 588 16.40 -8.95 12.75
CA GLU A 588 16.30 -7.77 13.60
C GLU A 588 14.81 -7.46 13.82
N PRO A 589 14.27 -7.51 15.06
CA PRO A 589 12.84 -7.28 15.33
C PRO A 589 12.28 -5.95 14.82
N ARG A 590 13.13 -4.92 14.79
CA ARG A 590 12.78 -3.55 14.35
C ARG A 590 13.00 -3.31 12.86
N LYS A 591 13.73 -4.19 12.18
CA LYS A 591 13.86 -4.17 10.72
C LYS A 591 12.95 -5.26 10.13
N GLY A 592 12.57 -5.08 8.88
CA GLY A 592 11.63 -5.90 8.14
C GLY A 592 11.93 -7.36 8.35
N ASN A 593 10.86 -8.14 8.44
CA ASN A 593 10.87 -9.60 8.46
C ASN A 593 11.02 -10.26 9.85
N ALA A 594 10.47 -9.72 10.94
CA ALA A 594 10.34 -10.47 12.19
C ALA A 594 9.18 -11.51 12.16
N THR A 595 9.06 -12.25 11.05
CA THR A 595 7.95 -13.19 10.84
C THR A 595 8.20 -14.54 11.48
N VAL A 596 7.12 -15.24 11.86
CA VAL A 596 7.16 -16.63 12.32
C VAL A 596 7.93 -17.50 11.32
N LEU A 597 7.66 -17.33 10.03
CA LEU A 597 8.34 -18.05 8.97
C LEU A 597 9.86 -17.87 9.05
N ARG A 598 10.34 -16.63 9.18
CA ARG A 598 11.77 -16.34 9.24
C ARG A 598 12.41 -16.91 10.49
N LYS A 599 11.78 -16.77 11.67
CA LYS A 599 12.26 -17.40 12.91
C LYS A 599 12.43 -18.90 12.75
N CYS A 600 11.51 -19.55 12.04
CA CYS A 600 11.59 -20.98 11.76
C CYS A 600 12.71 -21.36 10.76
N PHE A 601 13.33 -20.39 10.08
CA PHE A 601 14.50 -20.56 9.22
C PHE A 601 15.83 -20.08 9.84
N THR A 602 15.82 -19.44 11.02
CA THR A 602 17.07 -19.06 11.72
C THR A 602 17.68 -20.25 12.47
N LYS A 603 18.95 -20.10 12.90
CA LYS A 603 19.67 -21.11 13.69
C LYS A 603 18.96 -21.47 15.02
N GLU A 604 18.09 -20.58 15.51
CA GLU A 604 17.37 -20.74 16.77
C GLU A 604 16.27 -21.79 16.70
N SER A 605 15.95 -22.31 15.50
CA SER A 605 14.90 -23.30 15.23
C SER A 605 13.47 -22.82 15.57
N CYS A 606 12.47 -23.45 14.95
CA CYS A 606 11.07 -23.09 15.11
C CYS A 606 10.51 -23.54 16.48
N GLN A 607 10.82 -22.79 17.55
CA GLN A 607 10.30 -23.05 18.89
C GLN A 607 8.97 -22.32 19.10
N LEU A 608 7.87 -23.02 18.78
CA LEU A 608 6.53 -22.44 18.82
C LEU A 608 6.14 -21.90 20.21
N ASP A 609 6.62 -22.54 21.28
CA ASP A 609 6.37 -22.08 22.65
C ASP A 609 7.04 -20.73 22.93
N LEU A 610 8.25 -20.49 22.42
CA LEU A 610 8.93 -19.19 22.52
C LEU A 610 8.23 -18.11 21.71
N ILE A 611 7.69 -18.44 20.54
CA ILE A 611 6.90 -17.52 19.72
C ILE A 611 5.65 -17.10 20.49
N ILE A 612 4.90 -18.06 21.04
CA ILE A 612 3.68 -17.77 21.82
C ILE A 612 4.03 -16.96 23.08
N LYS A 613 5.07 -17.35 23.83
CA LYS A 613 5.55 -16.58 24.99
C LYS A 613 5.97 -15.18 24.61
N GLY A 614 6.63 -15.00 23.47
CA GLY A 614 7.03 -13.70 22.93
C GLY A 614 5.83 -12.81 22.59
N ILE A 615 4.80 -13.37 21.94
CA ILE A 615 3.55 -12.66 21.67
C ILE A 615 2.89 -12.24 22.99
N VAL A 616 2.72 -13.18 23.93
CA VAL A 616 2.10 -12.90 25.25
C VAL A 616 2.91 -11.87 26.04
N ALA A 617 4.24 -11.94 25.99
CA ALA A 617 5.11 -10.95 26.62
C ALA A 617 4.93 -9.58 25.96
N ASN A 618 4.92 -9.49 24.63
CA ASN A 618 4.76 -8.24 23.89
C ASN A 618 3.36 -7.62 24.02
N LEU A 619 2.32 -8.43 24.22
CA LEU A 619 0.98 -7.94 24.56
C LEU A 619 0.98 -7.21 25.91
N ASN A 620 1.83 -7.65 26.84
CA ASN A 620 1.93 -7.12 28.20
C ASN A 620 3.19 -6.25 28.44
N SER A 621 4.03 -6.07 27.42
CA SER A 621 5.40 -5.60 27.64
C SER A 621 5.38 -4.13 28.07
N PRO A 622 5.99 -3.80 29.22
CA PRO A 622 6.16 -2.41 29.59
C PRO A 622 7.14 -1.74 28.62
N HIS A 623 6.84 -0.50 28.26
CA HIS A 623 7.72 0.28 27.41
C HIS A 623 9.09 0.53 28.06
N PRO A 624 10.16 0.73 27.26
CA PRO A 624 11.48 1.02 27.80
C PRO A 624 11.41 2.19 28.77
N THR A 625 11.90 1.95 29.99
CA THR A 625 11.89 2.90 31.10
C THR A 625 12.81 4.07 30.83
N ARG A 626 12.28 5.14 30.24
CA ARG A 626 12.94 6.45 30.25
C ARG A 626 12.79 7.06 31.66
N PRO A 627 13.78 7.83 32.16
CA PRO A 627 13.68 8.53 33.44
C PRO A 627 12.38 9.34 33.58
N LEU A 628 12.00 10.07 32.53
CA LEU A 628 10.72 10.79 32.41
C LEU A 628 9.51 9.90 32.78
N LEU A 629 9.44 8.67 32.26
CA LEU A 629 8.30 7.78 32.47
C LEU A 629 8.24 7.28 33.91
N LEU A 630 9.40 7.01 34.52
CA LEU A 630 9.49 6.57 35.93
C LEU A 630 9.07 7.69 36.88
N GLU A 631 9.50 8.92 36.61
CA GLU A 631 9.12 10.12 37.37
C GLU A 631 7.60 10.35 37.26
N LEU A 632 7.06 10.37 36.04
CA LEU A 632 5.62 10.51 35.82
C LEU A 632 4.82 9.39 36.50
N ASN A 633 5.31 8.14 36.43
CA ASN A 633 4.65 7.02 37.10
C ASN A 633 4.57 7.23 38.62
N THR A 634 5.65 7.71 39.22
CA THR A 634 5.70 8.01 40.65
C THR A 634 4.71 9.11 41.02
N ILE A 635 4.64 10.19 40.23
CA ILE A 635 3.66 11.28 40.39
C ILE A 635 2.22 10.75 40.28
N ILE A 636 1.94 9.92 39.27
CA ILE A 636 0.60 9.33 39.06
C ILE A 636 0.19 8.44 40.24
N GLU A 637 1.10 7.59 40.72
CA GLU A 637 0.83 6.69 41.85
C GLU A 637 0.63 7.45 43.16
N HIS A 638 1.36 8.54 43.36
CA HIS A 638 1.26 9.37 44.55
C HIS A 638 -0.01 10.23 44.57
N TYR A 639 -0.26 11.03 43.53
CA TYR A 639 -1.31 12.05 43.53
C TYR A 639 -2.63 11.58 42.89
N PHE A 640 -2.60 10.57 42.01
CA PHE A 640 -3.74 10.22 41.15
C PHE A 640 -4.15 8.75 41.24
N LYS A 641 -3.77 8.03 42.31
CA LYS A 641 -4.04 6.60 42.49
C LYS A 641 -5.49 6.20 42.13
N SER A 642 -6.47 6.92 42.65
CA SER A 642 -7.91 6.65 42.45
C SER A 642 -8.56 7.36 41.25
N LYS A 643 -7.88 8.36 40.65
CA LYS A 643 -8.44 9.14 39.54
C LYS A 643 -8.17 8.44 38.20
N LYS A 644 -9.21 8.20 37.39
CA LYS A 644 -9.08 7.65 36.03
C LYS A 644 -8.59 8.67 35.01
N ARG A 645 -8.90 9.95 35.24
CA ARG A 645 -8.46 11.06 34.40
C ARG A 645 -7.50 11.95 35.16
N VAL A 646 -6.41 12.31 34.52
CA VAL A 646 -5.31 13.06 35.12
C VAL A 646 -5.13 14.38 34.38
N PRO A 647 -5.18 15.52 35.07
CA PRO A 647 -4.85 16.81 34.46
C PRO A 647 -3.33 16.93 34.29
N ILE A 648 -2.84 16.48 33.14
CA ILE A 648 -1.43 16.66 32.73
C ILE A 648 -1.38 17.56 31.50
N VAL A 649 -0.56 18.60 31.55
CA VAL A 649 -0.28 19.45 30.40
C VAL A 649 1.16 19.19 29.93
N THR A 650 1.30 18.80 28.68
CA THR A 650 2.57 18.52 28.00
C THR A 650 2.54 19.22 26.65
N VAL A 651 3.54 20.05 26.40
CA VAL A 651 3.67 20.90 25.21
C VAL A 651 4.87 20.48 24.35
N THR A 652 5.38 19.26 24.56
CA THR A 652 6.59 18.75 23.90
C THR A 652 6.30 17.49 23.10
N ASN A 653 7.29 17.08 22.30
CA ASN A 653 7.28 15.79 21.58
C ASN A 653 7.19 14.56 22.49
N GLU A 654 7.35 14.74 23.80
CA GLU A 654 7.18 13.68 24.79
C GLU A 654 5.70 13.38 25.10
N TYR A 655 4.73 14.08 24.50
CA TYR A 655 3.30 13.79 24.67
C TYR A 655 2.99 12.29 24.54
N TYR A 656 3.53 11.63 23.50
CA TYR A 656 3.27 10.22 23.26
C TYR A 656 3.79 9.32 24.39
N ASN A 657 4.90 9.72 25.01
CA ASN A 657 5.48 9.03 26.15
C ASN A 657 4.63 9.25 27.41
N VAL A 658 4.13 10.47 27.63
CA VAL A 658 3.19 10.79 28.72
C VAL A 658 1.88 10.01 28.57
N ALA A 659 1.27 10.07 27.37
CA ALA A 659 0.03 9.36 27.05
C ALA A 659 0.17 7.86 27.27
N LEU A 660 1.34 7.31 26.92
CA LEU A 660 1.65 5.92 27.10
C LEU A 660 1.80 5.52 28.57
N THR A 661 2.45 6.33 29.40
CA THR A 661 2.48 6.09 30.87
C THR A 661 1.07 6.06 31.44
N LEU A 662 0.21 7.00 31.02
CA LEU A 662 -1.18 7.03 31.47
C LEU A 662 -1.92 5.74 31.10
N VAL A 663 -1.77 5.29 29.86
CA VAL A 663 -2.33 4.03 29.37
C VAL A 663 -1.88 2.84 30.22
N MET A 664 -0.58 2.74 30.49
CA MET A 664 -0.03 1.66 31.33
C MET A 664 -0.55 1.68 32.77
N LYS A 665 -1.10 2.81 33.22
CA LYS A 665 -1.71 2.99 34.54
C LYS A 665 -3.24 2.93 34.50
N GLU A 666 -3.82 2.51 33.37
CA GLU A 666 -5.26 2.50 33.12
C GLU A 666 -5.89 3.88 33.37
N LYS A 667 -5.22 4.93 32.89
CA LYS A 667 -5.64 6.33 33.01
C LYS A 667 -5.60 7.02 31.65
N TRP A 668 -6.23 8.18 31.58
CA TRP A 668 -6.16 9.08 30.44
C TRP A 668 -6.05 10.55 30.87
N PHE A 669 -5.88 11.45 29.91
CA PHE A 669 -5.91 12.88 30.16
C PHE A 669 -7.30 13.32 30.65
N LEU A 670 -7.33 14.37 31.46
CA LEU A 670 -8.58 15.06 31.80
C LEU A 670 -9.20 15.77 30.59
N TRP A 671 -8.33 16.31 29.73
CA TRP A 671 -8.67 17.12 28.58
C TRP A 671 -9.19 16.26 27.42
N PRO A 672 -9.99 16.84 26.51
CA PRO A 672 -10.53 16.13 25.35
C PRO A 672 -9.49 15.98 24.23
N VAL A 673 -8.34 15.39 24.55
CA VAL A 673 -7.21 15.21 23.64
C VAL A 673 -7.15 13.76 23.20
N SER A 674 -7.19 13.56 21.88
CA SER A 674 -7.03 12.25 21.25
C SER A 674 -5.61 12.10 20.69
N SER A 675 -5.12 13.14 20.01
CA SER A 675 -3.75 13.25 19.51
C SER A 675 -3.44 14.73 19.24
N PRO A 676 -2.55 15.40 19.99
CA PRO A 676 -2.31 16.83 19.86
C PRO A 676 -1.94 17.26 18.44
N LEU A 677 -1.15 16.42 17.73
CA LEU A 677 -0.79 16.68 16.34
C LEU A 677 -2.01 16.75 15.41
N ASN A 678 -2.99 15.86 15.59
CA ASN A 678 -4.20 15.87 14.78
C ASN A 678 -5.18 16.92 15.30
N ASP A 679 -5.40 16.97 16.62
CA ASP A 679 -6.34 17.88 17.25
C ASP A 679 -5.97 19.35 17.00
N GLY A 680 -4.67 19.67 16.94
CA GLY A 680 -4.15 20.98 16.55
C GLY A 680 -4.50 21.41 15.12
N MET A 681 -4.91 20.49 14.26
CA MET A 681 -5.38 20.79 12.90
C MET A 681 -6.87 21.13 12.85
N SER A 682 -7.56 21.26 13.97
CA SER A 682 -8.97 21.64 14.01
C SER A 682 -9.13 22.79 14.98
N GLU A 683 -9.45 23.98 14.47
CA GLU A 683 -9.67 25.16 15.33
C GLU A 683 -10.74 24.90 16.39
N LYS A 684 -11.77 24.12 16.03
CA LYS A 684 -12.80 23.69 16.99
C LYS A 684 -12.22 22.84 18.12
N LEU A 685 -11.32 21.89 17.82
CA LEU A 685 -10.68 21.06 18.85
C LEU A 685 -9.66 21.84 19.66
N VAL A 686 -8.88 22.70 19.02
CA VAL A 686 -7.97 23.63 19.69
C VAL A 686 -8.74 24.46 20.71
N HIS A 687 -9.87 25.05 20.32
CA HIS A 687 -10.73 25.80 21.23
C HIS A 687 -11.34 24.92 22.32
N LEU A 688 -11.86 23.73 21.98
CA LEU A 688 -12.43 22.80 22.97
C LEU A 688 -11.40 22.37 24.02
N ILE A 689 -10.17 22.06 23.59
CA ILE A 689 -9.06 21.70 24.46
C ILE A 689 -8.62 22.92 25.27
N SER A 690 -8.46 24.08 24.67
CA SER A 690 -8.01 25.28 25.39
C SER A 690 -9.01 25.73 26.44
N GLU A 691 -10.31 25.58 26.21
CA GLU A 691 -11.38 25.91 27.16
C GLU A 691 -11.56 24.86 28.27
N SER A 692 -10.89 23.71 28.16
CA SER A 692 -11.02 22.63 29.15
C SER A 692 -10.36 22.95 30.51
N TYR A 693 -9.65 24.08 30.63
CA TYR A 693 -9.20 24.60 31.93
C TYR A 693 -10.36 24.79 32.91
N LYS A 694 -11.57 25.09 32.42
CA LYS A 694 -12.80 25.24 33.21
C LYS A 694 -13.22 23.96 33.95
N LEU A 695 -12.63 22.82 33.61
CA LEU A 695 -12.83 21.55 34.33
C LEU A 695 -12.04 21.49 35.64
N LEU A 696 -11.01 22.33 35.80
CA LEU A 696 -10.20 22.41 37.01
C LEU A 696 -11.00 23.05 38.14
N ARG A 697 -10.80 22.56 39.37
CA ARG A 697 -11.39 23.13 40.58
C ARG A 697 -10.29 23.57 41.53
N ASP A 698 -10.65 24.46 42.46
CA ASP A 698 -9.75 24.82 43.55
C ASP A 698 -9.29 23.57 44.32
N ASN A 699 -7.99 23.51 44.58
CA ASN A 699 -7.26 22.38 45.16
C ASN A 699 -7.10 21.15 44.26
N ASP A 700 -7.48 21.20 42.98
CA ASP A 700 -7.04 20.16 42.05
C ASP A 700 -5.51 20.18 41.92
N ILE A 701 -4.95 18.99 41.72
CA ILE A 701 -3.52 18.79 41.45
C ILE A 701 -3.37 18.76 39.93
N LEU A 702 -2.48 19.59 39.39
CA LEU A 702 -2.15 19.71 37.98
C LEU A 702 -0.68 19.32 37.78
N VAL A 703 -0.39 18.51 36.78
CA VAL A 703 0.99 18.15 36.44
C VAL A 703 1.38 18.86 35.15
N TYR A 704 2.43 19.64 35.23
CA TYR A 704 3.05 20.30 34.08
C TYR A 704 4.35 19.61 33.72
N GLN A 705 4.56 19.36 32.43
CA GLN A 705 5.90 19.05 31.94
C GLN A 705 6.74 20.33 31.89
N ILE A 706 7.93 20.29 32.48
CA ILE A 706 8.89 21.39 32.42
C ILE A 706 9.43 21.48 30.99
N ASP A 707 9.35 22.66 30.39
CA ASP A 707 9.73 22.88 29.00
C ASP A 707 11.22 22.59 28.78
N ASP A 708 11.53 21.86 27.70
CA ASP A 708 12.85 21.97 27.09
C ASP A 708 12.84 23.28 26.28
N VAL A 709 13.75 24.20 26.62
CA VAL A 709 13.88 25.53 25.99
C VAL A 709 14.03 25.44 24.46
N ASN A 710 14.35 24.26 23.92
CA ASN A 710 14.50 24.00 22.49
C ASN A 710 13.33 23.28 21.81
N ALA A 711 12.19 23.06 22.49
CA ALA A 711 11.06 22.35 21.91
C ALA A 711 10.39 23.18 20.80
N ASN A 712 10.21 22.59 19.62
CA ASN A 712 9.47 23.21 18.53
C ASN A 712 7.96 23.09 18.80
N TYR A 713 7.31 24.19 19.16
CA TYR A 713 5.92 24.23 19.64
C TYR A 713 4.86 24.18 18.52
N ASP A 714 5.26 24.30 17.25
CA ASP A 714 4.35 24.52 16.12
C ASP A 714 3.24 23.45 15.97
N TYR A 715 3.44 22.25 16.53
CA TYR A 715 2.47 21.16 16.43
C TYR A 715 1.59 20.93 17.68
N TYR A 716 1.79 21.71 18.75
CA TYR A 716 1.09 21.53 20.03
C TYR A 716 0.25 22.76 20.43
N ASP A 717 -0.21 23.54 19.46
CA ASP A 717 -0.97 24.79 19.66
C ASP A 717 -2.15 24.62 20.64
N SER A 718 -2.86 23.49 20.59
CA SER A 718 -3.95 23.19 21.54
C SER A 718 -3.49 23.10 23.00
N MET A 719 -2.35 22.47 23.26
CA MET A 719 -1.79 22.32 24.60
C MET A 719 -1.12 23.61 25.08
N VAL A 720 -0.51 24.38 24.18
CA VAL A 720 0.07 25.70 24.47
C VAL A 720 -1.03 26.67 24.88
N LYS A 721 -2.14 26.72 24.13
CA LYS A 721 -3.30 27.57 24.47
C LYS A 721 -3.97 27.13 25.77
N LEU A 722 -4.11 25.82 26.00
CA LEU A 722 -4.61 25.32 27.29
C LEU A 722 -3.74 25.80 28.45
N ARG A 723 -2.42 25.70 28.35
CA ARG A 723 -1.51 26.22 29.37
C ARG A 723 -1.69 27.73 29.58
N SER A 724 -1.70 28.50 28.50
CA SER A 724 -1.90 29.96 28.57
C SER A 724 -3.19 30.31 29.32
N ASN A 725 -4.30 29.61 29.01
CA ASN A 725 -5.57 29.84 29.67
C ASN A 725 -5.56 29.45 31.15
N ILE A 726 -4.86 28.37 31.52
CA ILE A 726 -4.69 28.00 32.94
C ILE A 726 -3.90 29.08 33.67
N ASP A 727 -2.79 29.55 33.09
CA ASP A 727 -1.92 30.56 33.70
C ASP A 727 -2.62 31.94 33.81
N GLU A 728 -3.51 32.27 32.87
CA GLU A 728 -4.29 33.51 32.87
C GLU A 728 -5.45 33.47 33.88
N HIS A 729 -6.17 32.35 33.96
CA HIS A 729 -7.43 32.26 34.71
C HIS A 729 -7.34 31.55 36.06
N CYS A 730 -6.21 30.90 36.37
CA CYS A 730 -6.07 30.13 37.60
C CYS A 730 -4.71 30.40 38.24
N LYS A 731 -4.72 30.71 39.54
CA LYS A 731 -3.47 30.79 40.29
C LYS A 731 -2.97 29.38 40.54
N THR A 732 -1.67 29.13 40.37
CA THR A 732 -1.09 27.83 40.66
C THR A 732 0.06 27.95 41.66
N THR A 733 0.18 26.98 42.56
CA THR A 733 1.27 26.91 43.54
C THR A 733 2.02 25.60 43.41
N THR A 734 3.34 25.65 43.25
CA THR A 734 4.17 24.44 43.13
C THR A 734 4.19 23.67 44.45
N ILE A 735 3.75 22.43 44.41
CA ILE A 735 3.80 21.49 45.54
C ILE A 735 5.12 20.71 45.50
N GLU A 736 5.47 20.23 44.31
CA GLU A 736 6.64 19.40 44.07
C GLU A 736 7.20 19.73 42.69
N GLN A 737 8.52 19.79 42.60
CA GLN A 737 9.22 19.99 41.33
C GLN A 737 10.29 18.92 41.20
N SER A 738 10.30 18.28 40.04
CA SER A 738 11.20 17.19 39.68
C SER A 738 11.99 17.55 38.43
N GLN A 739 12.73 16.60 37.84
CA GLN A 739 13.60 16.94 36.71
C GLN A 739 12.80 17.31 35.46
N TYR A 740 11.66 16.64 35.25
CA TYR A 740 10.86 16.77 34.04
C TYR A 740 9.45 17.28 34.30
N PHE A 741 8.94 17.20 35.54
CA PHE A 741 7.60 17.65 35.87
C PHE A 741 7.54 18.60 37.07
N SER A 742 6.59 19.52 37.02
CA SER A 742 6.13 20.34 38.14
C SER A 742 4.72 19.93 38.53
N VAL A 743 4.52 19.55 39.79
CA VAL A 743 3.21 19.25 40.35
C VAL A 743 2.70 20.50 41.04
N LEU A 744 1.60 21.05 40.53
CA LEU A 744 1.01 22.29 41.00
C LEU A 744 -0.33 22.03 41.69
N ARG A 745 -0.66 22.86 42.67
CA ARG A 745 -2.02 23.01 43.20
C ARG A 745 -2.71 24.15 42.47
N VAL A 746 -3.92 23.92 42.01
CA VAL A 746 -4.78 24.98 41.45
C VAL A 746 -5.44 25.74 42.60
N GLU A 747 -5.37 27.06 42.57
CA GLU A 747 -5.97 27.99 43.54
C GLU A 747 -6.69 29.10 42.77
N HIS A 748 -7.85 29.56 43.24
CA HIS A 748 -8.55 30.73 42.68
C HIS A 748 -8.69 30.64 41.15
N CYS A 749 -9.34 29.58 40.67
CA CYS A 749 -9.60 29.39 39.24
C CYS A 749 -10.94 30.06 38.89
N ASP A 750 -10.91 31.04 37.98
CA ASP A 750 -12.07 31.85 37.57
C ASP A 750 -13.08 31.00 36.76
N ASN A 751 -13.75 30.09 37.46
CA ASN A 751 -14.78 29.26 36.88
C ASN A 751 -16.11 30.03 36.85
N VAL A 752 -16.31 30.81 35.79
CA VAL A 752 -17.66 31.29 35.45
C VAL A 752 -18.48 30.06 35.05
N ARG A 753 -19.36 29.61 35.96
CA ARG A 753 -20.30 28.51 35.69
C ARG A 753 -21.36 28.89 34.68
#